data_AF-A0A7L4ZDQ5-F1
#
_entry.id   AF-A0A7L4ZDQ5-F1
#
_cell.length_a   1.000
_cell.length_b   1.000
_cell.length_c   1.000
_cell.angle_alpha   90.00
_cell.angle_beta   90.00
_cell.angle_gamma   90.00
#
_symmetry.space_group_name_H-M   'P 1'
#
loop_
_entity.id
_entity.type
_entity.pdbx_description
1 polymer ?
#
loop_
_entity_poly.entity_id
_entity_poly.type
_entity_poly.pdbx_seq_one_letter_code
_entity_poly.pdbx_strand_id
1 'polypeptide(L)'
;MMRREREGDEPRRGEAVQRADAEAGSHAPDRSDVEAGLREPGRPLDHATRVRKEEQFQADLSDVRLHTGPSAAQAAAAVQARAFTVGQDIVIGEGGGDAQTLDHELTHAVRNRQRASVGHPTGGGFNMTRPDDGEEREAESNASRMRSGGTSTVLGEGAGRRGAVEGHGHADARSAETAVQRTGPTDTAEESVAEAAGPAEEAAPKGKEIIARLSQSIEQNTVQKKSKRNIFAPGTWWPEQWMVQGPARLRKNLDRRVMRGEAFSDQDLEDIRQLSSVNQRWLKDVGIGTYDEAEKYTEGPFSDWLKLAAGKRVLTATLAVRKNHPALRAPGINTPTDPAYTLGRFMLTQAPGTTPEERQDLEQERNQQIRDTAVDTLYPEGMADARRHGDGVPAEGAALGKGKGKAPDYAKKDAQGREMLTKILLVLRHGLELYDPAKRKHEADYEKDVIRALAHGGRVNIRIPALSSKDEAAYQLPHFLGVTKDDTKGEPADGVTERDFATHRTSIGANKGEKPGKFEEKGGIKASLTNKLSVGAASPKLWGQDISGGGFGSKDWNGNMVLPNGSYGHVLLVYHRPTTEKDGSLQIGIETIAPHADSPVGYEHDFRSTEATSNPESVLHGHKADKVGSGGLGKNERLVDLRAMGASHPSGDWRTYLDEIQRDWESALAKTDEVSPQRRALYEELVGPRARA
;
A
#
# COMPACT_ATOMS: atom_id res chain seq x y z
N MET A 1 -97.16 -36.68 -6.93
CA MET A 1 -96.09 -35.77 -6.45
C MET A 1 -96.15 -35.75 -4.92
N MET A 2 -95.61 -36.77 -4.23
CA MET A 2 -94.22 -36.91 -3.72
C MET A 2 -93.85 -35.79 -2.73
N ARG A 3 -94.03 -35.90 -1.40
CA ARG A 3 -93.49 -36.76 -0.29
C ARG A 3 -92.04 -36.45 0.16
N ARG A 4 -91.96 -35.82 1.34
CA ARG A 4 -91.19 -36.11 2.59
C ARG A 4 -89.68 -36.46 2.58
N GLU A 5 -89.03 -35.82 3.56
CA GLU A 5 -88.05 -36.30 4.55
C GLU A 5 -86.53 -36.26 4.26
N ARG A 6 -85.80 -36.06 5.38
CA ARG A 6 -84.37 -35.77 5.55
C ARG A 6 -83.51 -37.04 5.58
N GLU A 7 -82.20 -36.78 5.41
CA GLU A 7 -80.99 -37.51 5.80
C GLU A 7 -80.51 -38.69 4.95
N GLY A 8 -79.22 -38.65 4.62
CA GLY A 8 -78.46 -39.74 3.98
C GLY A 8 -77.15 -39.26 3.32
N ASP A 9 -76.03 -39.52 4.01
CA ASP A 9 -74.69 -39.94 3.56
C ASP A 9 -74.07 -39.50 2.21
N GLU A 10 -72.81 -39.02 2.33
CA GLU A 10 -71.60 -38.96 1.45
C GLU A 10 -71.62 -39.46 -0.03
N PRO A 11 -70.66 -39.11 -0.97
CA PRO A 11 -69.24 -38.75 -0.75
C PRO A 11 -68.56 -37.76 -1.78
N ARG A 12 -67.24 -37.54 -1.57
CA ARG A 12 -66.16 -37.13 -2.53
C ARG A 12 -65.99 -35.64 -2.90
N ARG A 13 -64.88 -35.05 -2.45
CA ARG A 13 -63.65 -34.84 -3.25
C ARG A 13 -62.59 -34.11 -2.43
N GLY A 14 -61.48 -34.79 -2.18
CA GLY A 14 -60.25 -34.23 -1.62
C GLY A 14 -59.17 -35.29 -1.69
N GLU A 15 -58.27 -35.17 -2.64
CA GLU A 15 -57.11 -36.05 -2.80
C GLU A 15 -56.22 -35.96 -1.54
N ALA A 16 -56.24 -37.03 -0.75
CA ALA A 16 -55.24 -37.29 0.27
C ALA A 16 -54.09 -38.07 -0.38
N VAL A 17 -53.03 -37.36 -0.78
CA VAL A 17 -51.72 -38.00 -0.97
C VAL A 17 -51.16 -38.28 0.42
N GLN A 18 -50.95 -39.57 0.67
CA GLN A 18 -50.39 -40.10 1.90
C GLN A 18 -49.04 -39.44 2.18
N ARG A 19 -48.99 -38.65 3.26
CA ARG A 19 -47.76 -38.37 4.00
C ARG A 19 -47.40 -39.66 4.73
N ALA A 20 -46.36 -40.33 4.25
CA ALA A 20 -45.56 -41.20 5.09
C ALA A 20 -44.42 -40.35 5.65
N ASP A 21 -44.35 -40.31 6.98
CA ASP A 21 -43.26 -39.73 7.74
C ASP A 21 -41.91 -40.29 7.25
N ALA A 22 -41.05 -39.39 6.77
CA ALA A 22 -39.62 -39.65 6.70
C ALA A 22 -39.00 -38.75 7.75
N GLU A 23 -38.68 -39.35 8.89
CA GLU A 23 -37.78 -38.81 9.90
C GLU A 23 -36.56 -38.18 9.21
N ALA A 24 -36.23 -36.93 9.58
CA ALA A 24 -34.97 -36.31 9.22
C ALA A 24 -33.84 -37.02 9.99
N GLY A 25 -33.50 -38.22 9.53
CA GLY A 25 -32.27 -38.90 9.91
C GLY A 25 -31.08 -38.10 9.41
N SER A 26 -30.07 -37.94 10.26
CA SER A 26 -28.74 -37.51 9.84
C SER A 26 -28.32 -38.30 8.60
N HIS A 27 -28.33 -37.67 7.43
CA HIS A 27 -27.90 -38.31 6.20
C HIS A 27 -26.40 -38.59 6.36
N ALA A 28 -26.03 -39.86 6.49
CA ALA A 28 -24.64 -40.25 6.36
C ALA A 28 -24.18 -39.80 4.97
N PRO A 29 -23.00 -39.17 4.81
CA PRO A 29 -22.54 -38.72 3.51
C PRO A 29 -22.58 -39.87 2.51
N ASP A 30 -23.13 -39.62 1.32
CA ASP A 30 -23.13 -40.57 0.21
C ASP A 30 -21.99 -40.20 -0.77
N ARG A 31 -21.50 -41.18 -1.51
CA ARG A 31 -20.45 -41.02 -2.51
C ARG A 31 -20.81 -39.96 -3.57
N SER A 32 -22.09 -39.81 -3.90
CA SER A 32 -22.55 -38.81 -4.86
C SER A 32 -22.27 -37.37 -4.41
N ASP A 33 -22.20 -37.10 -3.11
CA ASP A 33 -21.92 -35.78 -2.55
C ASP A 33 -20.43 -35.42 -2.71
N VAL A 34 -19.55 -36.39 -2.47
CA VAL A 34 -18.10 -36.27 -2.71
C VAL A 34 -17.83 -36.06 -4.19
N GLU A 35 -18.46 -36.86 -5.05
CA GLU A 35 -18.30 -36.77 -6.50
C GLU A 35 -18.84 -35.44 -7.04
N ALA A 36 -19.91 -34.88 -6.46
CA ALA A 36 -20.45 -33.58 -6.84
C ALA A 36 -19.44 -32.43 -6.68
N GLY A 37 -18.59 -32.48 -5.65
CA GLY A 37 -17.49 -31.53 -5.44
C GLY A 37 -16.37 -31.62 -6.48
N LEU A 38 -16.27 -32.74 -7.19
CA LEU A 38 -15.22 -33.06 -8.19
C LEU A 38 -15.74 -33.05 -9.64
N ARG A 39 -17.02 -32.69 -9.86
CA ARG A 39 -17.64 -32.62 -11.19
C ARG A 39 -17.07 -31.48 -12.03
N GLU A 40 -16.78 -30.35 -11.39
CA GLU A 40 -16.14 -29.24 -12.08
C GLU A 40 -14.64 -29.50 -12.26
N PRO A 41 -14.01 -28.99 -13.33
CA PRO A 41 -12.57 -29.09 -13.49
C PRO A 41 -11.85 -28.32 -12.37
N GLY A 42 -11.05 -29.04 -11.56
CA GLY A 42 -10.22 -28.43 -10.54
C GLY A 42 -9.11 -27.57 -11.15
N ARG A 43 -8.68 -26.54 -10.43
CA ARG A 43 -7.64 -25.60 -10.88
C ARG A 43 -6.27 -26.01 -10.34
N PRO A 44 -5.18 -25.88 -11.11
CA PRO A 44 -3.85 -26.10 -10.55
C PRO A 44 -3.52 -25.08 -9.46
N LEU A 45 -2.60 -25.44 -8.56
CA LEU A 45 -1.98 -24.48 -7.65
C LEU A 45 -1.37 -23.32 -8.44
N ASP A 46 -1.44 -22.10 -7.92
CA ASP A 46 -0.81 -20.95 -8.53
C ASP A 46 0.69 -21.17 -8.49
N HIS A 47 1.37 -20.71 -9.54
CA HIS A 47 2.78 -21.02 -9.75
C HIS A 47 3.66 -20.68 -8.54
N ALA A 48 3.38 -19.61 -7.80
CA ALA A 48 4.25 -19.20 -6.71
C ALA A 48 3.98 -19.98 -5.42
N THR A 49 2.72 -20.28 -5.12
CA THR A 49 2.40 -21.22 -4.03
C THR A 49 2.93 -22.60 -4.35
N ARG A 50 2.74 -23.08 -5.59
CA ARG A 50 3.28 -24.37 -6.04
C ARG A 50 4.78 -24.45 -5.81
N VAL A 51 5.56 -23.50 -6.34
CA VAL A 51 7.04 -23.49 -6.15
C VAL A 51 7.44 -23.50 -4.68
N ARG A 52 6.77 -22.69 -3.84
CA ARG A 52 7.08 -22.64 -2.41
C ARG A 52 6.73 -23.95 -1.71
N LYS A 53 5.59 -24.55 -2.03
CA LYS A 53 5.14 -25.80 -1.41
C LYS A 53 5.94 -26.98 -1.93
N GLU A 54 6.33 -27.00 -3.19
CA GLU A 54 7.27 -27.97 -3.77
C GLU A 54 8.62 -27.92 -3.04
N GLU A 55 9.11 -26.74 -2.66
CA GLU A 55 10.31 -26.59 -1.82
C GLU A 55 10.11 -27.11 -0.39
N GLN A 56 8.96 -26.83 0.23
CA GLN A 56 8.68 -27.27 1.61
C GLN A 56 8.40 -28.78 1.72
N PHE A 57 7.72 -29.36 0.73
CA PHE A 57 7.38 -30.79 0.65
C PHE A 57 8.42 -31.62 -0.11
N GLN A 58 9.40 -30.99 -0.77
CA GLN A 58 10.34 -31.66 -1.68
C GLN A 58 9.63 -32.59 -2.68
N ALA A 59 8.44 -32.20 -3.11
CA ALA A 59 7.53 -32.97 -3.94
C ALA A 59 7.15 -32.17 -5.17
N ASP A 60 6.87 -32.85 -6.29
CA ASP A 60 6.22 -32.22 -7.44
C ASP A 60 4.70 -32.12 -7.19
N LEU A 61 4.18 -30.89 -7.24
CA LEU A 61 2.77 -30.58 -6.96
C LEU A 61 2.04 -30.12 -8.23
N SER A 62 2.60 -30.36 -9.41
CA SER A 62 2.02 -29.91 -10.69
C SER A 62 0.69 -30.59 -11.04
N ASP A 63 0.45 -31.78 -10.51
CA ASP A 63 -0.79 -32.55 -10.73
C ASP A 63 -1.87 -32.29 -9.68
N VAL A 64 -1.59 -31.51 -8.62
CA VAL A 64 -2.58 -31.15 -7.61
C VAL A 64 -3.66 -30.24 -8.22
N ARG A 65 -4.92 -30.52 -7.91
CA ARG A 65 -6.09 -29.75 -8.37
C ARG A 65 -6.93 -29.29 -7.19
N LEU A 66 -7.22 -27.99 -7.15
CA LEU A 66 -8.11 -27.38 -6.16
C LEU A 66 -9.51 -27.21 -6.73
N HIS A 67 -10.50 -27.71 -5.99
CA HIS A 67 -11.92 -27.56 -6.28
C HIS A 67 -12.53 -26.59 -5.28
N THR A 68 -13.15 -25.53 -5.78
CA THR A 68 -13.72 -24.43 -4.98
C THR A 68 -15.03 -23.99 -5.61
N GLY A 69 -15.98 -23.50 -4.82
CA GLY A 69 -17.27 -22.99 -5.31
C GLY A 69 -18.44 -23.64 -4.60
N PRO A 70 -19.70 -23.33 -5.00
CA PRO A 70 -20.88 -23.80 -4.29
C PRO A 70 -20.98 -25.32 -4.16
N SER A 71 -20.65 -26.08 -5.21
CA SER A 71 -20.67 -27.54 -5.18
C SER A 71 -19.55 -28.14 -4.30
N ALA A 72 -18.36 -27.53 -4.30
CA ALA A 72 -17.27 -27.92 -3.40
C ALA A 72 -17.61 -27.65 -1.93
N ALA A 73 -18.26 -26.51 -1.65
CA ALA A 73 -18.72 -26.16 -0.31
C ALA A 73 -19.79 -27.11 0.22
N GLN A 74 -20.77 -27.47 -0.61
CA GLN A 74 -21.79 -28.46 -0.27
C GLN A 74 -21.18 -29.85 -0.04
N ALA A 75 -20.26 -30.28 -0.91
CA ALA A 75 -19.57 -31.56 -0.76
C ALA A 75 -18.75 -31.63 0.55
N ALA A 76 -18.01 -30.57 0.87
CA ALA A 76 -17.22 -30.50 2.10
C ALA A 76 -18.12 -30.50 3.35
N ALA A 77 -19.24 -29.79 3.31
CA ALA A 77 -20.23 -29.80 4.39
C ALA A 77 -20.87 -31.19 4.58
N ALA A 78 -21.17 -31.91 3.48
CA ALA A 78 -21.75 -33.25 3.54
C ALA A 78 -20.83 -34.24 4.28
N VAL A 79 -19.51 -34.16 4.06
CA VAL A 79 -18.52 -34.96 4.80
C VAL A 79 -18.07 -34.33 6.13
N GLN A 80 -18.75 -33.26 6.57
CA GLN A 80 -18.47 -32.51 7.80
C GLN A 80 -17.01 -32.05 7.91
N ALA A 81 -16.48 -31.49 6.83
CA ALA A 81 -15.08 -31.06 6.73
C ALA A 81 -14.97 -29.62 6.26
N ARG A 82 -13.91 -28.92 6.70
CA ARG A 82 -13.55 -27.60 6.15
C ARG A 82 -12.93 -27.74 4.76
N ALA A 83 -12.16 -28.80 4.55
CA ALA A 83 -11.64 -29.23 3.26
C ALA A 83 -11.42 -30.76 3.32
N PHE A 84 -11.31 -31.39 2.16
CA PHE A 84 -10.96 -32.80 2.08
C PHE A 84 -10.15 -33.10 0.82
N THR A 85 -9.38 -34.18 0.86
CA THR A 85 -8.53 -34.65 -0.24
C THR A 85 -9.00 -36.00 -0.76
N VAL A 86 -9.02 -36.14 -2.09
CA VAL A 86 -9.24 -37.41 -2.81
C VAL A 86 -8.15 -37.55 -3.86
N GLY A 87 -7.18 -38.45 -3.62
CA GLY A 87 -6.04 -38.60 -4.53
C GLY A 87 -5.18 -37.34 -4.58
N GLN A 88 -5.17 -36.63 -5.72
CA GLN A 88 -4.46 -35.35 -5.92
C GLN A 88 -5.43 -34.15 -5.99
N ASP A 89 -6.73 -34.40 -5.82
CA ASP A 89 -7.77 -33.38 -5.84
C ASP A 89 -8.09 -32.95 -4.40
N ILE A 90 -8.05 -31.64 -4.14
CA ILE A 90 -8.38 -31.04 -2.85
C ILE A 90 -9.67 -30.23 -3.03
N VAL A 91 -10.71 -30.58 -2.28
CA VAL A 91 -12.00 -29.89 -2.27
C VAL A 91 -12.05 -28.97 -1.06
N ILE A 92 -12.24 -27.67 -1.30
CA ILE A 92 -12.24 -26.65 -0.26
C ILE A 92 -13.67 -26.22 0.04
N GLY A 93 -14.07 -26.40 1.30
CA GLY A 93 -15.34 -25.96 1.85
C GLY A 93 -15.29 -24.61 2.52
N GLU A 94 -16.38 -24.28 3.21
CA GLU A 94 -16.47 -23.04 3.98
C GLU A 94 -15.46 -23.05 5.14
N GLY A 95 -14.69 -21.96 5.26
CA GLY A 95 -13.65 -21.84 6.29
C GLY A 95 -12.38 -22.69 6.07
N GLY A 96 -12.28 -23.48 5.00
CA GLY A 96 -11.10 -24.33 4.71
C GLY A 96 -10.03 -23.72 3.81
N GLY A 97 -10.18 -22.46 3.41
CA GLY A 97 -9.23 -21.75 2.53
C GLY A 97 -8.02 -21.16 3.26
N ASP A 98 -7.80 -21.48 4.53
CA ASP A 98 -6.66 -20.99 5.30
C ASP A 98 -5.38 -21.80 5.06
N ALA A 99 -4.24 -21.22 5.44
CA ALA A 99 -2.92 -21.79 5.17
C ALA A 99 -2.69 -23.14 5.85
N GLN A 100 -3.22 -23.30 7.06
CA GLN A 100 -3.03 -24.51 7.86
C GLN A 100 -3.86 -25.64 7.26
N THR A 101 -5.12 -25.36 6.92
CA THR A 101 -5.97 -26.33 6.21
C THR A 101 -5.36 -26.73 4.87
N LEU A 102 -4.83 -25.79 4.08
CA LEU A 102 -4.17 -26.14 2.82
C LEU A 102 -2.91 -27.01 3.03
N ASP A 103 -2.11 -26.74 4.05
CA ASP A 103 -0.93 -27.55 4.37
C ASP A 103 -1.31 -28.96 4.87
N HIS A 104 -2.41 -29.07 5.60
CA HIS A 104 -3.02 -30.33 6.00
C HIS A 104 -3.41 -31.17 4.78
N GLU A 105 -4.21 -30.59 3.88
CA GLU A 105 -4.68 -31.28 2.67
C GLU A 105 -3.55 -31.60 1.67
N LEU A 106 -2.55 -30.72 1.54
CA LEU A 106 -1.37 -31.01 0.71
C LEU A 106 -0.54 -32.18 1.27
N THR A 107 -0.55 -32.38 2.59
CA THR A 107 0.09 -33.55 3.21
C THR A 107 -0.56 -34.83 2.72
N HIS A 108 -1.90 -34.86 2.68
CA HIS A 108 -2.67 -35.97 2.13
C HIS A 108 -2.40 -36.18 0.63
N ALA A 109 -2.37 -35.10 -0.16
CA ALA A 109 -2.08 -35.21 -1.59
C ALA A 109 -0.68 -35.79 -1.87
N VAL A 110 0.35 -35.31 -1.16
CA VAL A 110 1.73 -35.84 -1.30
C VAL A 110 1.80 -37.30 -0.85
N ARG A 111 1.15 -37.65 0.26
CA ARG A 111 1.11 -39.03 0.76
C ARG A 111 0.41 -39.98 -0.21
N ASN A 112 -0.74 -39.58 -0.75
CA ASN A 112 -1.52 -40.37 -1.70
C ASN A 112 -0.75 -40.71 -2.97
N ARG A 113 0.25 -39.89 -3.35
CA ARG A 113 1.15 -40.18 -4.47
C ARG A 113 2.09 -41.35 -4.17
N GLN A 114 2.42 -41.58 -2.90
CA GLN A 114 3.34 -42.62 -2.46
C GLN A 114 2.60 -43.89 -2.05
N ARG A 115 1.48 -43.74 -1.35
CA ARG A 115 0.63 -44.81 -0.85
C ARG A 115 -0.81 -44.34 -0.80
N ALA A 116 -1.71 -45.05 -1.49
CA ALA A 116 -3.13 -44.78 -1.40
C ALA A 116 -3.63 -45.02 0.03
N SER A 117 -4.40 -44.07 0.58
CA SER A 117 -5.02 -44.24 1.89
C SER A 117 -6.17 -45.24 1.81
N VAL A 118 -6.22 -46.15 2.80
CA VAL A 118 -7.18 -47.27 2.82
C VAL A 118 -8.51 -46.86 3.49
N GLY A 119 -8.50 -45.85 4.36
CA GLY A 119 -9.67 -45.29 5.06
C GLY A 119 -10.56 -46.32 5.78
N HIS A 120 -11.70 -45.86 6.29
CA HIS A 120 -12.73 -46.71 6.90
C HIS A 120 -14.05 -46.61 6.13
N PRO A 121 -14.82 -47.70 5.96
CA PRO A 121 -16.10 -47.65 5.26
C PRO A 121 -17.10 -46.76 6.01
N THR A 122 -17.76 -45.83 5.29
CA THR A 122 -18.70 -44.85 5.86
C THR A 122 -20.16 -45.28 5.83
N GLY A 123 -20.47 -46.41 5.18
CA GLY A 123 -21.84 -46.85 4.88
C GLY A 123 -22.45 -46.23 3.62
N GLY A 124 -21.89 -45.12 3.12
CA GLY A 124 -22.30 -44.42 1.89
C GLY A 124 -21.49 -44.76 0.64
N GLY A 125 -20.93 -45.96 0.55
CA GLY A 125 -20.23 -46.44 -0.65
C GLY A 125 -18.82 -45.86 -0.91
N PHE A 126 -18.21 -45.19 0.07
CA PHE A 126 -16.82 -44.74 0.04
C PHE A 126 -16.10 -44.98 1.38
N ASN A 127 -14.77 -44.92 1.35
CA ASN A 127 -13.94 -45.00 2.55
C ASN A 127 -13.51 -43.60 2.97
N MET A 128 -13.46 -43.32 4.27
CA MET A 128 -13.05 -42.03 4.83
C MET A 128 -12.14 -42.23 6.03
N THR A 129 -11.10 -41.43 6.14
CA THR A 129 -10.26 -41.39 7.34
C THR A 129 -11.00 -40.72 8.50
N ARG A 130 -10.63 -41.09 9.71
CA ARG A 130 -11.15 -40.51 10.95
C ARG A 130 -10.10 -39.60 11.59
N PRO A 131 -10.50 -38.56 12.35
CA PRO A 131 -9.56 -37.65 13.00
C PRO A 131 -8.53 -38.34 13.93
N ASP A 132 -8.85 -39.53 14.44
CA ASP A 132 -7.98 -40.36 15.27
C ASP A 132 -7.08 -41.32 14.46
N ASP A 133 -7.15 -41.30 13.13
CA ASP A 133 -6.21 -42.04 12.29
C ASP A 133 -4.80 -41.41 12.37
N GLY A 134 -3.78 -42.26 12.23
CA GLY A 134 -2.39 -41.80 12.24
C GLY A 134 -2.09 -40.78 11.13
N GLU A 135 -2.77 -40.91 9.99
CA GLU A 135 -2.58 -40.03 8.84
C GLU A 135 -3.14 -38.62 9.07
N GLU A 136 -4.27 -38.49 9.78
CA GLU A 136 -4.84 -37.19 10.13
C GLU A 136 -4.02 -36.46 11.19
N ARG A 137 -3.50 -37.19 12.20
CA ARG A 137 -2.57 -36.60 13.18
C ARG A 137 -1.25 -36.16 12.56
N GLU A 138 -0.75 -36.91 11.58
CA GLU A 138 0.47 -36.54 10.86
C GLU A 138 0.24 -35.30 9.99
N ALA A 139 -0.89 -35.23 9.28
CA ALA A 139 -1.27 -34.06 8.50
C ALA A 139 -1.41 -32.80 9.39
N GLU A 140 -2.06 -32.91 10.55
CA GLU A 140 -2.24 -31.77 11.48
C GLU A 140 -0.90 -31.32 12.09
N SER A 141 -0.05 -32.28 12.48
CA SER A 141 1.29 -31.98 13.01
C SER A 141 2.18 -31.34 11.96
N ASN A 142 2.13 -31.84 10.73
CA ASN A 142 2.88 -31.31 9.59
C ASN A 142 2.40 -29.89 9.23
N ALA A 143 1.08 -29.66 9.18
CA ALA A 143 0.50 -28.33 8.94
C ALA A 143 0.91 -27.31 10.00
N SER A 144 0.84 -27.67 11.28
CA SER A 144 1.30 -26.84 12.41
C SER A 144 2.77 -26.46 12.27
N ARG A 145 3.62 -27.42 11.86
CA ARG A 145 5.06 -27.20 11.63
C ARG A 145 5.29 -26.26 10.44
N MET A 146 4.60 -26.47 9.33
CA MET A 146 4.74 -25.68 8.10
C MET A 146 4.27 -24.23 8.29
N ARG A 147 3.27 -24.00 9.14
CA ARG A 147 2.82 -22.66 9.56
C ARG A 147 3.93 -21.89 10.28
N SER A 148 4.76 -22.56 11.07
CA SER A 148 5.92 -21.95 11.74
C SER A 148 7.14 -21.72 10.84
N GLY A 149 7.02 -22.02 9.53
CA GLY A 149 8.08 -21.85 8.53
C GLY A 149 9.04 -23.03 8.41
N GLY A 150 8.74 -24.16 9.04
CA GLY A 150 9.50 -25.40 8.90
C GLY A 150 9.29 -26.10 7.54
N THR A 151 10.17 -27.06 7.24
CA THR A 151 10.01 -28.03 6.14
C THR A 151 9.03 -29.13 6.53
N SER A 152 8.37 -29.74 5.55
CA SER A 152 7.46 -30.87 5.80
C SER A 152 8.22 -32.11 6.29
N THR A 153 7.58 -32.91 7.13
CA THR A 153 8.04 -34.27 7.48
C THR A 153 7.61 -35.32 6.47
N VAL A 154 6.61 -35.00 5.63
CA VAL A 154 6.10 -35.85 4.56
C VAL A 154 6.74 -35.36 3.26
N LEU A 155 7.83 -36.01 2.85
CA LEU A 155 8.60 -35.61 1.67
C LEU A 155 8.17 -36.42 0.45
N GLY A 156 8.03 -35.77 -0.71
CA GLY A 156 7.78 -36.43 -2.00
C GLY A 156 9.03 -37.01 -2.67
N GLU A 157 8.85 -37.75 -3.78
CA GLU A 157 9.97 -38.06 -4.67
C GLU A 157 10.38 -36.78 -5.42
N GLY A 158 11.66 -36.40 -5.31
CA GLY A 158 12.15 -35.09 -5.74
C GLY A 158 11.92 -34.77 -7.22
N ALA A 159 11.73 -33.49 -7.51
CA ALA A 159 11.50 -32.91 -8.85
C ALA A 159 12.69 -33.03 -9.85
N GLY A 160 13.62 -33.96 -9.63
CA GLY A 160 14.90 -34.04 -10.31
C GLY A 160 15.24 -35.42 -10.86
N ARG A 161 14.40 -35.99 -11.73
CA ARG A 161 14.77 -36.97 -12.78
C ARG A 161 13.52 -37.41 -13.58
N ARG A 162 13.27 -36.76 -14.72
CA ARG A 162 12.62 -37.43 -15.86
C ARG A 162 13.55 -37.31 -17.07
N GLY A 163 14.22 -38.42 -17.37
CA GLY A 163 14.78 -38.66 -18.70
C GLY A 163 13.62 -38.95 -19.65
N ALA A 164 13.79 -38.52 -20.90
CA ALA A 164 12.81 -38.67 -21.97
C ALA A 164 12.40 -40.13 -22.21
N VAL A 165 11.09 -40.39 -22.25
CA VAL A 165 10.49 -41.50 -23.01
C VAL A 165 9.15 -41.01 -23.57
N GLU A 166 8.97 -41.20 -24.88
CA GLU A 166 7.80 -40.84 -25.68
C GLU A 166 6.59 -41.77 -25.42
N GLY A 167 5.40 -41.18 -25.59
CA GLY A 167 4.17 -41.79 -26.11
C GLY A 167 3.52 -42.91 -25.30
N HIS A 168 2.24 -42.75 -24.94
CA HIS A 168 1.15 -43.74 -25.07
C HIS A 168 -0.17 -43.03 -24.70
N GLY A 169 -1.20 -43.18 -25.53
CA GLY A 169 -2.56 -42.69 -25.25
C GLY A 169 -3.45 -43.76 -24.58
N HIS A 170 -4.39 -43.30 -23.75
CA HIS A 170 -5.70 -43.86 -23.39
C HIS A 170 -6.27 -42.94 -22.27
N ALA A 171 -7.40 -42.24 -22.40
CA ALA A 171 -8.82 -42.67 -22.43
C ALA A 171 -9.32 -43.33 -21.13
N ASP A 172 -10.32 -42.68 -20.52
CA ASP A 172 -11.38 -43.14 -19.60
C ASP A 172 -11.07 -44.18 -18.50
N ALA A 173 -11.17 -43.73 -17.23
CA ALA A 173 -12.05 -44.29 -16.19
C ALA A 173 -11.70 -43.65 -14.82
N ARG A 174 -12.63 -42.89 -14.24
CA ARG A 174 -12.58 -42.50 -12.82
C ARG A 174 -13.08 -43.66 -11.94
N SER A 175 -12.51 -43.74 -10.73
CA SER A 175 -13.11 -44.23 -9.48
C SER A 175 -13.20 -45.73 -9.19
N ALA A 176 -12.26 -46.24 -8.40
CA ALA A 176 -12.52 -47.19 -7.31
C ALA A 176 -11.29 -47.21 -6.37
N GLU A 177 -11.51 -47.16 -5.05
CA GLU A 177 -10.55 -47.44 -3.94
C GLU A 177 -9.83 -46.29 -3.22
N THR A 178 -9.86 -45.02 -3.65
CA THR A 178 -9.20 -43.94 -2.86
C THR A 178 -10.09 -43.43 -1.73
N ALA A 179 -9.59 -43.46 -0.48
CA ALA A 179 -10.30 -42.91 0.66
C ALA A 179 -10.34 -41.37 0.65
N VAL A 180 -11.42 -40.80 1.18
CA VAL A 180 -11.59 -39.37 1.45
C VAL A 180 -10.85 -39.03 2.75
N GLN A 181 -9.93 -38.07 2.70
CA GLN A 181 -9.22 -37.57 3.88
C GLN A 181 -9.76 -36.22 4.31
N ARG A 182 -10.09 -36.01 5.58
CA ARG A 182 -10.82 -34.79 6.04
C ARG A 182 -10.19 -34.11 7.25
N THR A 183 -10.19 -32.78 7.24
CA THR A 183 -9.99 -31.96 8.47
C THR A 183 -11.32 -31.67 9.17
N GLY A 184 -11.43 -32.04 10.45
CA GLY A 184 -12.59 -31.76 11.30
C GLY A 184 -12.50 -30.39 12.01
N PRO A 185 -13.59 -29.90 12.61
CA PRO A 185 -13.53 -28.75 13.52
C PRO A 185 -12.68 -29.11 14.75
N THR A 186 -11.65 -28.31 15.04
CA THR A 186 -10.75 -28.51 16.18
C THR A 186 -11.42 -28.03 17.47
N ASP A 187 -11.70 -28.96 18.40
CA ASP A 187 -12.04 -28.65 19.80
C ASP A 187 -10.79 -28.14 20.52
N THR A 188 -10.56 -26.84 20.45
CA THR A 188 -9.82 -26.08 21.46
C THR A 188 -10.53 -24.75 21.66
N ALA A 189 -11.64 -24.78 22.39
CA ALA A 189 -12.28 -23.60 22.95
C ALA A 189 -12.24 -23.73 24.47
N GLU A 190 -11.63 -22.76 25.12
CA GLU A 190 -11.83 -22.49 26.54
C GLU A 190 -13.34 -22.40 26.82
N GLU A 191 -13.77 -23.05 27.90
CA GLU A 191 -15.15 -23.05 28.37
C GLU A 191 -15.67 -21.62 28.52
N SER A 192 -16.65 -21.26 27.68
CA SER A 192 -17.65 -20.27 28.05
C SER A 192 -19.01 -20.95 27.94
N VAL A 193 -19.66 -21.09 29.08
CA VAL A 193 -20.96 -21.74 29.23
C VAL A 193 -22.00 -20.89 28.48
N ALA A 194 -22.54 -21.42 27.39
CA ALA A 194 -23.74 -20.90 26.75
C ALA A 194 -24.79 -21.99 26.70
N GLU A 195 -25.90 -21.68 27.36
CA GLU A 195 -27.11 -22.46 27.53
C GLU A 195 -27.73 -22.84 26.17
N ALA A 196 -28.23 -24.07 26.08
CA ALA A 196 -28.76 -24.66 24.85
C ALA A 196 -29.97 -23.89 24.31
N ALA A 197 -29.83 -23.33 23.11
CA ALA A 197 -30.95 -22.94 22.25
C ALA A 197 -30.94 -23.83 21.00
N GLY A 198 -32.10 -24.39 20.64
CA GLY A 198 -32.30 -25.30 19.51
C GLY A 198 -31.95 -24.67 18.14
N PRO A 199 -32.03 -25.45 17.05
CA PRO A 199 -31.52 -25.05 15.74
C PRO A 199 -32.31 -23.84 15.23
N ALA A 200 -31.68 -22.67 15.24
CA ALA A 200 -32.19 -21.52 14.51
C ALA A 200 -31.85 -21.74 13.02
N GLU A 201 -32.87 -21.79 12.16
CA GLU A 201 -32.69 -21.50 10.75
C GLU A 201 -31.92 -20.17 10.63
N GLU A 202 -30.72 -20.22 10.08
CA GLU A 202 -29.90 -19.03 9.86
C GLU A 202 -30.59 -18.17 8.78
N ALA A 203 -31.38 -17.19 9.24
CA ALA A 203 -32.09 -16.27 8.36
C ALA A 203 -31.08 -15.59 7.42
N ALA A 204 -31.35 -15.64 6.12
CA ALA A 204 -30.51 -15.02 5.09
C ALA A 204 -30.10 -13.59 5.50
N PRO A 205 -28.83 -13.18 5.26
CA PRO A 205 -28.34 -11.89 5.75
C PRO A 205 -29.24 -10.76 5.25
N LYS A 206 -29.73 -9.93 6.18
CA LYS A 206 -30.55 -8.76 5.85
C LYS A 206 -29.80 -7.91 4.81
N GLY A 207 -30.47 -7.59 3.71
CA GLY A 207 -29.87 -6.88 2.58
C GLY A 207 -28.99 -7.75 1.66
N LYS A 208 -29.22 -9.07 1.58
CA LYS A 208 -28.44 -10.02 0.74
C LYS A 208 -28.16 -9.53 -0.69
N GLU A 209 -29.17 -8.99 -1.38
CA GLU A 209 -29.02 -8.46 -2.75
C GLU A 209 -28.12 -7.21 -2.80
N ILE A 210 -28.27 -6.31 -1.82
CA ILE A 210 -27.44 -5.10 -1.67
C ILE A 210 -25.99 -5.50 -1.38
N ILE A 211 -25.79 -6.47 -0.48
CA ILE A 211 -24.48 -7.04 -0.17
C ILE A 211 -23.85 -7.63 -1.43
N ALA A 212 -24.58 -8.41 -2.21
CA ALA A 212 -24.06 -9.02 -3.44
C ALA A 212 -23.62 -7.96 -4.46
N ARG A 213 -24.46 -6.93 -4.69
CA ARG A 213 -24.16 -5.84 -5.61
C ARG A 213 -22.96 -5.00 -5.16
N LEU A 214 -22.92 -4.58 -3.90
CA LEU A 214 -21.81 -3.80 -3.37
C LEU A 214 -20.50 -4.62 -3.32
N SER A 215 -20.59 -5.91 -2.99
CA SER A 215 -19.42 -6.82 -3.02
C SER A 215 -18.83 -6.89 -4.43
N GLN A 216 -19.69 -7.08 -5.44
CA GLN A 216 -19.27 -7.11 -6.85
C GLN A 216 -18.60 -5.81 -7.28
N SER A 217 -19.19 -4.66 -6.93
CA SER A 217 -18.60 -3.34 -7.21
C SER A 217 -17.24 -3.17 -6.55
N ILE A 218 -17.08 -3.59 -5.29
CA ILE A 218 -15.80 -3.55 -4.60
C ILE A 218 -14.75 -4.33 -5.36
N GLU A 219 -15.06 -5.52 -5.88
CA GLU A 219 -14.09 -6.33 -6.63
C GLU A 219 -13.75 -5.70 -7.99
N GLN A 220 -14.76 -5.23 -8.72
CA GLN A 220 -14.62 -4.72 -10.09
C GLN A 220 -13.84 -3.42 -10.17
N ASN A 221 -13.96 -2.55 -9.17
CA ASN A 221 -13.35 -1.22 -9.15
C ASN A 221 -11.98 -1.18 -8.43
N THR A 222 -11.32 -2.34 -8.29
CA THR A 222 -9.91 -2.42 -7.90
C THR A 222 -9.00 -2.38 -9.13
N VAL A 223 -7.93 -1.58 -9.10
CA VAL A 223 -6.95 -1.60 -10.20
C VAL A 223 -6.15 -2.90 -10.20
N GLN A 224 -6.49 -3.80 -11.13
CA GLN A 224 -5.76 -5.03 -11.41
C GLN A 224 -4.54 -4.77 -12.30
N LYS A 225 -3.52 -4.05 -11.81
CA LYS A 225 -2.18 -4.11 -12.42
C LYS A 225 -1.37 -5.20 -11.74
N LYS A 226 -0.63 -6.00 -12.52
CA LYS A 226 0.28 -7.06 -12.02
C LYS A 226 1.06 -6.55 -10.81
N SER A 227 0.71 -7.04 -9.62
CA SER A 227 1.43 -6.73 -8.39
C SER A 227 2.89 -7.16 -8.55
N LYS A 228 3.85 -6.24 -8.35
CA LYS A 228 5.26 -6.62 -8.28
C LYS A 228 5.44 -7.47 -7.01
N ARG A 229 6.06 -8.65 -7.15
CA ARG A 229 6.41 -9.56 -6.05
C ARG A 229 7.00 -8.80 -4.87
N ASN A 230 6.33 -8.82 -3.72
CA ASN A 230 6.88 -8.34 -2.46
C ASN A 230 7.41 -9.56 -1.68
N ILE A 231 8.73 -9.69 -1.61
CA ILE A 231 9.42 -10.89 -1.09
C ILE A 231 9.50 -10.87 0.46
N PHE A 232 9.09 -9.78 1.12
CA PHE A 232 9.41 -9.53 2.53
C PHE A 232 8.21 -9.34 3.46
N ALA A 233 7.00 -9.71 3.02
CA ALA A 233 5.86 -9.87 3.92
C ALA A 233 5.36 -11.32 3.82
N PRO A 234 5.98 -12.27 4.56
CA PRO A 234 5.55 -13.66 4.56
C PRO A 234 4.16 -13.74 5.19
N GLY A 235 3.12 -13.97 4.38
CA GLY A 235 1.73 -14.14 4.84
C GLY A 235 0.70 -13.15 4.28
N THR A 236 1.09 -12.06 3.61
CA THR A 236 0.14 -11.08 3.03
C THR A 236 -0.18 -11.31 1.55
N TRP A 237 0.51 -12.25 0.90
CA TRP A 237 0.37 -12.51 -0.53
C TRP A 237 -0.39 -13.82 -0.79
N TRP A 238 -1.70 -13.81 -0.55
CA TRP A 238 -2.63 -14.77 -1.15
C TRP A 238 -3.19 -14.16 -2.45
N PRO A 239 -3.17 -14.85 -3.61
CA PRO A 239 -3.97 -14.44 -4.76
C PRO A 239 -5.45 -14.34 -4.35
N GLU A 240 -6.17 -13.28 -4.72
CA GLU A 240 -7.58 -13.07 -4.28
C GLU A 240 -8.50 -14.22 -4.67
N GLN A 241 -8.19 -14.88 -5.79
CA GLN A 241 -8.86 -16.09 -6.26
C GLN A 241 -8.77 -17.27 -5.28
N TRP A 242 -7.96 -17.17 -4.22
CA TRP A 242 -7.74 -18.20 -3.19
C TRP A 242 -8.41 -17.86 -1.86
N MET A 243 -8.98 -16.66 -1.73
CA MET A 243 -9.75 -16.28 -0.55
C MET A 243 -11.22 -16.64 -0.74
N VAL A 244 -11.82 -17.26 0.28
CA VAL A 244 -13.26 -17.52 0.34
C VAL A 244 -14.01 -16.19 0.19
N GLN A 245 -15.07 -16.19 -0.62
CA GLN A 245 -15.93 -15.03 -0.81
C GLN A 245 -16.49 -14.58 0.54
N GLY A 246 -16.40 -13.29 0.85
CA GLY A 246 -16.83 -12.75 2.15
C GLY A 246 -16.04 -11.53 2.62
N PRO A 247 -16.31 -11.04 3.85
CA PRO A 247 -15.80 -9.75 4.31
C PRO A 247 -14.27 -9.61 4.32
N ALA A 248 -13.54 -10.68 4.62
CA ALA A 248 -12.07 -10.66 4.63
C ALA A 248 -11.48 -10.40 3.23
N ARG A 249 -12.06 -11.00 2.18
CA ARG A 249 -11.65 -10.77 0.79
C ARG A 249 -11.98 -9.34 0.36
N LEU A 250 -13.16 -8.85 0.72
CA LEU A 250 -13.57 -7.47 0.44
C LEU A 250 -12.68 -6.44 1.14
N ARG A 251 -12.26 -6.67 2.40
CA ARG A 251 -11.27 -5.83 3.08
C ARG A 251 -9.97 -5.71 2.28
N LYS A 252 -9.45 -6.82 1.79
CA LYS A 252 -8.22 -6.84 0.99
C LYS A 252 -8.38 -6.17 -0.37
N ASN A 253 -9.53 -6.33 -1.02
CA ASN A 253 -9.87 -5.58 -2.23
C ASN A 253 -9.87 -4.06 -1.94
N LEU A 254 -10.44 -3.65 -0.80
CA LEU A 254 -10.45 -2.25 -0.38
C LEU A 254 -9.06 -1.71 -0.04
N ASP A 255 -8.17 -2.52 0.55
CA ASP A 255 -6.75 -2.15 0.75
C ASP A 255 -6.03 -1.84 -0.57
N ARG A 256 -6.46 -2.46 -1.68
CA ARG A 256 -5.96 -2.13 -3.03
C ARG A 256 -6.68 -0.94 -3.61
N ARG A 257 -8.00 -0.87 -3.43
CA ARG A 257 -8.85 0.23 -3.92
C ARG A 257 -8.39 1.58 -3.36
N VAL A 258 -8.07 1.65 -2.07
CA VAL A 258 -7.58 2.89 -1.45
C VAL A 258 -6.25 3.39 -2.05
N MET A 259 -5.41 2.48 -2.56
CA MET A 259 -4.11 2.86 -3.11
C MET A 259 -4.16 3.23 -4.59
N ARG A 260 -5.07 2.62 -5.36
CA ARG A 260 -5.07 2.72 -6.83
C ARG A 260 -6.43 2.56 -7.50
N GLY A 261 -7.51 2.32 -6.77
CA GLY A 261 -8.85 2.11 -7.32
C GLY A 261 -9.71 3.35 -7.31
N GLU A 262 -10.99 3.16 -7.56
CA GLU A 262 -11.95 4.25 -7.79
C GLU A 262 -12.69 4.64 -6.52
N ALA A 263 -13.20 5.87 -6.44
CA ALA A 263 -14.16 6.26 -5.41
C ALA A 263 -15.44 5.40 -5.50
N PHE A 264 -16.27 5.37 -4.44
CA PHE A 264 -17.56 4.69 -4.51
C PHE A 264 -18.50 5.40 -5.48
N SER A 265 -19.21 4.63 -6.30
CA SER A 265 -20.21 5.14 -7.25
C SER A 265 -21.48 5.62 -6.54
N ASP A 266 -22.39 6.29 -7.26
CA ASP A 266 -23.69 6.69 -6.70
C ASP A 266 -24.49 5.49 -6.18
N GLN A 267 -24.46 4.37 -6.92
CA GLN A 267 -25.11 3.14 -6.51
C GLN A 267 -24.45 2.53 -5.27
N ASP A 268 -23.12 2.56 -5.17
CA ASP A 268 -22.42 2.09 -3.98
C ASP A 268 -22.80 2.90 -2.74
N LEU A 269 -22.89 4.23 -2.88
CA LEU A 269 -23.28 5.11 -1.77
C LEU A 269 -24.71 4.82 -1.31
N GLU A 270 -25.64 4.59 -2.24
CA GLU A 270 -27.01 4.21 -1.92
C GLU A 270 -27.07 2.85 -1.21
N ASP A 271 -26.31 1.86 -1.70
CA ASP A 271 -26.19 0.54 -1.08
C ASP A 271 -25.64 0.63 0.34
N ILE A 272 -24.60 1.46 0.55
CA ILE A 272 -24.00 1.72 1.86
C ILE A 272 -24.99 2.42 2.80
N ARG A 273 -25.79 3.39 2.31
CA ARG A 273 -26.84 4.04 3.12
C ARG A 273 -27.90 3.03 3.56
N GLN A 274 -28.39 2.21 2.63
CA GLN A 274 -29.39 1.19 2.95
C GLN A 274 -28.82 0.18 3.96
N LEU A 275 -27.61 -0.34 3.73
CA LEU A 275 -26.94 -1.26 4.66
C LEU A 275 -26.63 -0.62 6.02
N SER A 276 -26.44 0.69 6.09
CA SER A 276 -26.31 1.41 7.36
C SER A 276 -27.57 1.32 8.23
N SER A 277 -28.74 1.05 7.63
CA SER A 277 -29.99 0.82 8.36
C SER A 277 -30.28 -0.67 8.59
N VAL A 278 -30.02 -1.53 7.59
CA VAL A 278 -30.46 -2.93 7.63
C VAL A 278 -29.39 -3.93 8.05
N ASN A 279 -28.09 -3.60 7.93
CA ASN A 279 -26.98 -4.51 8.22
C ASN A 279 -25.63 -3.78 8.49
N GLN A 280 -25.58 -2.99 9.56
CA GLN A 280 -24.35 -2.28 9.97
C GLN A 280 -23.18 -3.22 10.32
N ARG A 281 -23.50 -4.41 10.84
CA ARG A 281 -22.48 -5.41 11.22
C ARG A 281 -21.66 -5.83 10.01
N TRP A 282 -22.31 -6.12 8.87
CA TRP A 282 -21.59 -6.47 7.64
C TRP A 282 -20.69 -5.32 7.15
N LEU A 283 -21.15 -4.06 7.20
CA LEU A 283 -20.32 -2.90 6.83
C LEU A 283 -19.08 -2.76 7.72
N LYS A 284 -19.21 -3.02 9.02
CA LYS A 284 -18.09 -3.05 9.97
C LYS A 284 -17.16 -4.24 9.69
N ASP A 285 -17.71 -5.40 9.38
CA ASP A 285 -16.96 -6.61 9.04
C ASP A 285 -16.22 -6.46 7.70
N VAL A 286 -16.68 -5.61 6.77
CA VAL A 286 -15.94 -5.26 5.54
C VAL A 286 -14.99 -4.08 5.76
N GLY A 287 -15.11 -3.37 6.88
CA GLY A 287 -14.27 -2.21 7.20
C GLY A 287 -14.66 -0.93 6.46
N ILE A 288 -15.91 -0.82 6.00
CA ILE A 288 -16.48 0.40 5.40
C ILE A 288 -17.08 1.31 6.48
N GLY A 289 -17.70 0.71 7.51
CA GLY A 289 -18.47 1.45 8.52
C GLY A 289 -19.78 2.01 7.94
N THR A 290 -20.54 2.75 8.74
CA THR A 290 -21.81 3.35 8.27
C THR A 290 -21.57 4.64 7.48
N TYR A 291 -22.59 5.03 6.70
CA TYR A 291 -22.61 6.29 5.96
C TYR A 291 -22.45 7.50 6.90
N ASP A 292 -23.29 7.61 7.93
CA ASP A 292 -23.28 8.74 8.87
C ASP A 292 -21.96 8.89 9.62
N GLU A 293 -21.36 7.76 10.04
CA GLU A 293 -20.04 7.78 10.65
C GLU A 293 -18.98 8.34 9.67
N ALA A 294 -19.08 8.01 8.37
CA ALA A 294 -18.10 8.46 7.38
C ALA A 294 -18.31 9.92 7.01
N GLU A 295 -19.57 10.34 6.88
CA GLU A 295 -19.96 11.73 6.66
C GLU A 295 -19.48 12.63 7.81
N LYS A 296 -19.76 12.25 9.06
CA LYS A 296 -19.25 12.95 10.23
C LYS A 296 -17.73 13.04 10.25
N TYR A 297 -17.03 11.96 9.88
CA TYR A 297 -15.57 11.96 9.85
C TYR A 297 -14.99 12.87 8.75
N THR A 298 -15.75 13.26 7.71
CA THR A 298 -15.26 14.25 6.73
C THR A 298 -14.94 15.61 7.33
N GLU A 299 -15.39 15.88 8.56
CA GLU A 299 -15.13 17.10 9.32
C GLU A 299 -13.87 17.01 10.20
N GLY A 300 -13.24 15.82 10.29
CA GLY A 300 -12.09 15.56 11.15
C GLY A 300 -12.45 15.34 12.63
N PRO A 301 -11.44 15.30 13.52
CA PRO A 301 -10.01 15.38 13.23
C PRO A 301 -9.51 14.13 12.49
N PHE A 302 -8.46 14.30 11.70
CA PHE A 302 -7.83 13.26 10.87
C PHE A 302 -6.62 12.60 11.55
N SER A 303 -6.42 12.79 12.85
CA SER A 303 -5.24 12.33 13.59
C SER A 303 -5.07 10.80 13.63
N ASP A 304 -6.12 10.04 13.35
CA ASP A 304 -6.11 8.58 13.21
C ASP A 304 -6.42 8.10 11.79
N TRP A 305 -6.38 9.00 10.80
CA TRP A 305 -6.79 8.72 9.42
C TRP A 305 -6.16 7.45 8.84
N LEU A 306 -4.85 7.28 8.94
CA LEU A 306 -4.16 6.10 8.40
C LEU A 306 -4.35 4.84 9.26
N LYS A 307 -4.93 4.96 10.46
CA LYS A 307 -5.34 3.83 11.31
C LYS A 307 -6.73 3.32 10.93
N LEU A 308 -7.52 4.10 10.18
CA LEU A 308 -8.82 3.66 9.68
C LEU A 308 -8.68 2.53 8.66
N ALA A 309 -9.65 1.61 8.70
CA ALA A 309 -9.81 0.59 7.68
C ALA A 309 -9.90 1.23 6.27
N ALA A 310 -9.32 0.57 5.27
CA ALA A 310 -9.26 1.11 3.91
C ALA A 310 -10.64 1.42 3.33
N GLY A 311 -11.64 0.58 3.61
CA GLY A 311 -13.03 0.83 3.20
C GLY A 311 -13.60 2.14 3.74
N LYS A 312 -13.36 2.42 5.03
CA LYS A 312 -13.77 3.66 5.67
C LYS A 312 -13.11 4.87 5.02
N ARG A 313 -11.80 4.79 4.77
CA ARG A 313 -11.07 5.86 4.06
C ARG A 313 -11.61 6.11 2.66
N VAL A 314 -11.88 5.05 1.88
CA VAL A 314 -12.48 5.19 0.53
C VAL A 314 -13.87 5.84 0.62
N LEU A 315 -14.71 5.44 1.58
CA LEU A 315 -16.02 6.05 1.78
C LEU A 315 -15.92 7.52 2.16
N THR A 316 -15.16 7.86 3.20
CA THR A 316 -14.95 9.25 3.63
C THR A 316 -14.36 10.09 2.49
N ALA A 317 -13.37 9.59 1.76
CA ALA A 317 -12.77 10.27 0.62
C ALA A 317 -13.77 10.50 -0.51
N THR A 318 -14.64 9.52 -0.79
CA THR A 318 -15.73 9.65 -1.76
C THR A 318 -16.68 10.78 -1.36
N LEU A 319 -17.09 10.84 -0.10
CA LEU A 319 -17.99 11.89 0.40
C LEU A 319 -17.31 13.26 0.36
N ALA A 320 -16.05 13.35 0.80
CA ALA A 320 -15.29 14.60 0.86
C ALA A 320 -15.08 15.21 -0.53
N VAL A 321 -14.66 14.40 -1.53
CA VAL A 321 -14.42 14.90 -2.89
C VAL A 321 -15.71 15.28 -3.60
N ARG A 322 -16.82 14.57 -3.36
CA ARG A 322 -18.12 14.93 -3.94
C ARG A 322 -18.64 16.27 -3.41
N LYS A 323 -18.55 16.47 -2.09
CA LYS A 323 -18.94 17.73 -1.43
C LYS A 323 -18.13 18.92 -1.94
N ASN A 324 -16.86 18.69 -2.23
CA ASN A 324 -15.91 19.74 -2.60
C ASN A 324 -15.42 19.62 -4.05
N HIS A 325 -16.14 18.94 -4.93
CA HIS A 325 -15.69 18.74 -6.32
C HIS A 325 -15.47 20.12 -6.99
N PRO A 326 -14.37 20.36 -7.73
CA PRO A 326 -14.09 21.68 -8.29
C PRO A 326 -15.26 22.29 -9.07
N ALA A 327 -15.97 21.47 -9.86
CA ALA A 327 -17.14 21.90 -10.62
C ALA A 327 -18.40 22.24 -9.77
N LEU A 328 -18.45 21.78 -8.52
CA LEU A 328 -19.60 21.95 -7.61
C LEU A 328 -19.29 22.91 -6.45
N ARG A 329 -18.01 23.21 -6.20
CA ARG A 329 -17.57 24.01 -5.07
C ARG A 329 -18.02 25.46 -5.24
N ALA A 330 -18.69 26.00 -4.23
CA ALA A 330 -19.12 27.39 -4.24
C ALA A 330 -17.90 28.33 -4.37
N PRO A 331 -18.01 29.42 -5.15
CA PRO A 331 -16.96 30.43 -5.24
C PRO A 331 -16.55 30.95 -3.87
N GLY A 332 -15.23 31.13 -3.64
CA GLY A 332 -14.69 31.63 -2.38
C GLY A 332 -14.49 30.58 -1.28
N ILE A 333 -14.92 29.33 -1.49
CA ILE A 333 -14.54 28.22 -0.62
C ILE A 333 -13.14 27.73 -1.01
N ASN A 334 -12.22 27.77 -0.05
CA ASN A 334 -10.85 27.29 -0.25
C ASN A 334 -10.84 25.80 -0.57
N THR A 335 -9.92 25.40 -1.46
CA THR A 335 -9.71 23.98 -1.75
C THR A 335 -9.25 23.25 -0.48
N PRO A 336 -9.97 22.20 -0.03
CA PRO A 336 -9.58 21.46 1.15
C PRO A 336 -8.21 20.79 0.95
N THR A 337 -7.38 20.80 1.99
CA THR A 337 -6.05 20.18 2.00
C THR A 337 -5.96 18.96 2.92
N ASP A 338 -7.10 18.56 3.49
CA ASP A 338 -7.23 17.41 4.38
C ASP A 338 -7.01 16.08 3.63
N PRO A 339 -6.62 15.02 4.34
CA PRO A 339 -6.29 13.74 3.72
C PRO A 339 -7.50 13.04 3.07
N ALA A 340 -8.74 13.27 3.54
CA ALA A 340 -9.92 12.67 2.91
C ALA A 340 -10.19 13.27 1.53
N TYR A 341 -10.19 14.61 1.42
CA TYR A 341 -10.38 15.28 0.13
C TYR A 341 -9.25 14.95 -0.85
N THR A 342 -7.99 15.03 -0.39
CA THR A 342 -6.84 14.79 -1.28
C THR A 342 -6.78 13.34 -1.76
N LEU A 343 -7.20 12.36 -0.95
CA LEU A 343 -7.39 10.97 -1.38
C LEU A 343 -8.50 10.86 -2.42
N GLY A 344 -9.66 11.46 -2.17
CA GLY A 344 -10.79 11.38 -3.10
C GLY A 344 -10.47 12.00 -4.46
N ARG A 345 -9.80 13.16 -4.47
CA ARG A 345 -9.28 13.77 -5.71
C ARG A 345 -8.31 12.85 -6.42
N PHE A 346 -7.35 12.26 -5.69
CA PHE A 346 -6.42 11.30 -6.27
C PHE A 346 -7.17 10.12 -6.93
N MET A 347 -8.15 9.54 -6.25
CA MET A 347 -8.96 8.45 -6.80
C MET A 347 -9.68 8.85 -8.10
N LEU A 348 -10.26 10.05 -8.17
CA LEU A 348 -10.87 10.57 -9.41
C LEU A 348 -9.84 10.73 -10.53
N THR A 349 -8.67 11.32 -10.27
CA THR A 349 -7.63 11.46 -11.31
C THR A 349 -7.20 10.11 -11.91
N GLN A 350 -7.24 9.04 -11.11
CA GLN A 350 -6.86 7.69 -11.53
C GLN A 350 -8.03 6.90 -12.16
N ALA A 351 -9.27 7.35 -11.98
CA ALA A 351 -10.45 6.63 -12.44
C ALA A 351 -10.50 6.62 -13.98
N PRO A 352 -10.78 5.46 -14.61
CA PRO A 352 -10.94 5.36 -16.07
C PRO A 352 -12.11 6.20 -16.59
N GLY A 353 -13.17 6.36 -15.79
CA GLY A 353 -14.36 7.11 -16.17
C GLY A 353 -14.22 8.63 -16.14
N THR A 354 -13.17 9.16 -15.50
CA THR A 354 -12.94 10.62 -15.44
C THR A 354 -12.51 11.15 -16.79
N THR A 355 -13.21 12.18 -17.27
CA THR A 355 -12.95 12.79 -18.59
C THR A 355 -11.56 13.44 -18.62
N PRO A 356 -10.94 13.61 -19.79
CA PRO A 356 -9.67 14.33 -19.90
C PRO A 356 -9.70 15.73 -19.28
N GLU A 357 -10.81 16.46 -19.48
CA GLU A 357 -11.01 17.82 -18.98
C GLU A 357 -11.12 17.83 -17.45
N GLU A 358 -11.96 16.96 -16.87
CA GLU A 358 -12.10 16.84 -15.42
C GLU A 358 -10.78 16.41 -14.77
N ARG A 359 -10.08 15.44 -15.38
CA ARG A 359 -8.75 15.01 -14.90
C ARG A 359 -7.77 16.17 -14.90
N GLN A 360 -7.76 16.96 -15.98
CA GLN A 360 -6.90 18.14 -16.09
C GLN A 360 -7.21 19.18 -15.00
N ASP A 361 -8.49 19.45 -14.70
CA ASP A 361 -8.89 20.40 -13.65
C ASP A 361 -8.46 19.92 -12.26
N LEU A 362 -8.68 18.64 -11.94
CA LEU A 362 -8.25 18.02 -10.68
C LEU A 362 -6.72 18.04 -10.53
N GLU A 363 -5.98 17.78 -11.62
CA GLU A 363 -4.53 17.83 -11.62
C GLU A 363 -3.98 19.26 -11.47
N GLN A 364 -4.62 20.24 -12.10
CA GLN A 364 -4.27 21.66 -11.93
C GLN A 364 -4.48 22.11 -10.50
N GLU A 365 -5.62 21.74 -9.89
CA GLU A 365 -5.89 22.03 -8.49
C GLU A 365 -4.85 21.40 -7.56
N ARG A 366 -4.51 20.12 -7.78
CA ARG A 366 -3.42 19.44 -7.03
C ARG A 366 -2.11 20.20 -7.17
N ASN A 367 -1.73 20.58 -8.39
CA ASN A 367 -0.47 21.29 -8.64
C ASN A 367 -0.46 22.67 -7.97
N GLN A 368 -1.58 23.40 -8.01
CA GLN A 368 -1.73 24.69 -7.33
C GLN A 368 -1.58 24.54 -5.81
N GLN A 369 -2.21 23.53 -5.20
CA GLN A 369 -2.03 23.25 -3.76
C GLN A 369 -0.58 22.93 -3.39
N ILE A 370 0.11 22.14 -4.21
CA ILE A 370 1.53 21.83 -3.98
C ILE A 370 2.35 23.13 -4.01
N ARG A 371 2.11 24.01 -4.99
CA ARG A 371 2.79 25.31 -5.10
C ARG A 371 2.49 26.20 -3.91
N ASP A 372 1.22 26.39 -3.56
CA ASP A 372 0.82 27.26 -2.46
C ASP A 372 1.42 26.80 -1.14
N THR A 373 1.36 25.50 -0.84
CA THR A 373 1.97 24.94 0.37
C THR A 373 3.48 25.09 0.39
N ALA A 374 4.16 24.97 -0.76
CA ALA A 374 5.59 25.20 -0.84
C ALA A 374 5.96 26.68 -0.65
N VAL A 375 5.20 27.60 -1.24
CA VAL A 375 5.38 29.05 -1.03
C VAL A 375 5.15 29.40 0.43
N ASP A 376 4.06 28.92 1.03
CA ASP A 376 3.74 29.15 2.45
C ASP A 376 4.84 28.57 3.37
N THR A 377 5.45 27.45 2.99
CA THR A 377 6.61 26.85 3.69
C THR A 377 7.84 27.75 3.61
N LEU A 378 8.14 28.33 2.44
CA LEU A 378 9.35 29.13 2.22
C LEU A 378 9.21 30.58 2.70
N TYR A 379 7.99 31.10 2.69
CA TYR A 379 7.65 32.50 2.96
C TYR A 379 6.41 32.61 3.86
N PRO A 380 6.52 32.15 5.12
CA PRO A 380 5.40 32.15 6.07
C PRO A 380 4.88 33.54 6.42
N GLU A 381 5.69 34.59 6.25
CA GLU A 381 5.30 35.99 6.48
C GLU A 381 4.26 36.47 5.47
N GLY A 382 4.29 35.95 4.23
CA GLY A 382 3.34 36.26 3.17
C GLY A 382 2.04 35.46 3.21
N MET A 383 1.85 34.57 4.19
CA MET A 383 0.63 33.80 4.36
C MET A 383 -0.55 34.69 4.79
N ALA A 384 -1.74 34.37 4.28
CA ALA A 384 -2.98 35.00 4.72
C ALA A 384 -3.29 34.70 6.20
N ASP A 385 -3.82 35.67 6.95
CA ASP A 385 -4.11 35.52 8.38
C ASP A 385 -5.05 34.35 8.69
N ALA A 386 -6.00 34.05 7.79
CA ALA A 386 -6.90 32.91 7.94
C ALA A 386 -6.19 31.54 7.97
N ARG A 387 -4.95 31.46 7.48
CA ARG A 387 -4.09 30.27 7.50
C ARG A 387 -3.24 30.17 8.77
N ARG A 388 -3.05 31.28 9.50
CA ARG A 388 -2.28 31.30 10.74
C ARG A 388 -3.03 30.55 11.84
N HIS A 389 -2.26 29.94 12.74
CA HIS A 389 -2.79 29.41 13.98
C HIS A 389 -3.22 30.56 14.90
N GLY A 390 -4.26 30.34 15.72
CA GLY A 390 -4.79 31.39 16.60
C GLY A 390 -3.85 31.75 17.76
N ASP A 391 -3.11 30.76 18.26
CA ASP A 391 -2.05 30.95 19.25
C ASP A 391 -0.70 31.30 18.62
N GLY A 392 0.15 31.99 19.37
CA GLY A 392 1.54 32.26 18.98
C GLY A 392 2.44 31.03 19.13
N VAL A 393 3.53 30.99 18.36
CA VAL A 393 4.55 29.95 18.47
C VAL A 393 5.11 29.91 19.90
N PRO A 394 5.23 28.73 20.54
CA PRO A 394 5.82 28.63 21.87
C PRO A 394 7.23 29.23 21.91
N ALA A 395 7.47 30.14 22.85
CA ALA A 395 8.79 30.72 23.06
C ALA A 395 9.80 29.64 23.49
N GLU A 396 11.07 29.81 23.09
CA GLU A 396 12.15 28.91 23.51
C GLU A 396 12.16 28.75 25.05
N GLY A 397 12.27 27.50 25.51
CA GLY A 397 12.27 27.18 26.93
C GLY A 397 10.87 27.01 27.57
N ALA A 398 9.78 27.35 26.86
CA ALA A 398 8.42 27.14 27.34
C ALA A 398 8.10 25.65 27.51
N ALA A 399 7.29 25.29 28.50
CA ALA A 399 6.89 23.89 28.71
C ALA A 399 5.90 23.44 27.61
N LEU A 400 6.21 22.35 26.91
CA LEU A 400 5.36 21.80 25.83
C LEU A 400 4.26 20.85 26.32
N GLY A 401 3.99 20.84 27.63
CA GLY A 401 3.07 19.91 28.28
C GLY A 401 3.77 18.79 29.06
N LYS A 402 2.97 18.00 29.78
CA LYS A 402 3.47 16.98 30.73
C LYS A 402 4.27 15.91 29.99
N GLY A 403 5.57 15.84 30.28
CA GLY A 403 6.48 14.86 29.69
C GLY A 403 7.07 15.21 28.31
N LYS A 404 6.72 16.37 27.71
CA LYS A 404 7.18 16.78 26.37
C LYS A 404 8.39 17.75 26.37
N GLY A 405 9.05 17.93 27.52
CA GLY A 405 10.22 18.79 27.64
C GLY A 405 9.92 20.29 27.44
N LYS A 406 10.95 21.05 27.07
CA LYS A 406 10.89 22.49 26.78
C LYS A 406 10.94 22.73 25.27
N ALA A 407 10.28 23.80 24.81
CA ALA A 407 10.29 24.24 23.43
C ALA A 407 11.73 24.57 22.99
N PRO A 408 12.23 24.01 21.88
CA PRO A 408 13.45 24.50 21.24
C PRO A 408 13.19 25.87 20.61
N ASP A 409 14.23 26.52 20.11
CA ASP A 409 14.10 27.68 19.23
C ASP A 409 13.52 27.24 17.87
N TYR A 410 12.19 27.21 17.79
CA TYR A 410 11.48 26.83 16.58
C TYR A 410 11.72 27.84 15.44
N ALA A 411 11.89 29.13 15.75
CA ALA A 411 12.09 30.16 14.74
C ALA A 411 13.44 30.00 14.04
N LYS A 412 14.51 29.73 14.81
CA LYS A 412 15.84 29.43 14.25
C LYS A 412 15.81 28.16 13.41
N LYS A 413 15.21 27.08 13.92
CA LYS A 413 15.10 25.81 13.18
C LYS A 413 14.34 25.96 11.87
N ASP A 414 13.25 26.71 11.89
CA ASP A 414 12.44 26.98 10.70
C ASP A 414 13.22 27.81 9.67
N ALA A 415 13.88 28.89 10.10
CA ALA A 415 14.71 29.72 9.24
C ALA A 415 15.81 28.90 8.53
N GLN A 416 16.48 28.01 9.26
CA GLN A 416 17.48 27.09 8.69
C GLN A 416 16.88 26.12 7.67
N GLY A 417 15.72 25.53 7.98
CA GLY A 417 15.00 24.64 7.07
C GLY A 417 14.55 25.35 5.78
N ARG A 418 14.05 26.59 5.89
CA ARG A 418 13.63 27.41 4.74
C ARG A 418 14.80 27.84 3.88
N GLU A 419 15.91 28.25 4.48
CA GLU A 419 17.13 28.61 3.75
C GLU A 419 17.64 27.41 2.94
N MET A 420 17.76 26.23 3.58
CA MET A 420 18.17 25.00 2.91
C MET A 420 17.23 24.66 1.75
N LEU A 421 15.90 24.66 1.99
CA LEU A 421 14.93 24.33 0.95
C LEU A 421 14.93 25.34 -0.21
N THR A 422 15.12 26.63 0.07
CA THR A 422 15.26 27.69 -0.94
C THR A 422 16.46 27.40 -1.85
N LYS A 423 17.63 27.12 -1.26
CA LYS A 423 18.85 26.82 -2.01
C LYS A 423 18.74 25.52 -2.81
N ILE A 424 18.08 24.50 -2.27
CA ILE A 424 17.75 23.28 -3.01
C ILE A 424 16.91 23.65 -4.25
N LEU A 425 15.85 24.44 -4.08
CA LEU A 425 14.97 24.81 -5.19
C LEU A 425 15.66 25.71 -6.23
N LEU A 426 16.61 26.56 -5.83
CA LEU A 426 17.46 27.30 -6.78
C LEU A 426 18.27 26.32 -7.64
N VAL A 427 18.95 25.34 -7.02
CA VAL A 427 19.69 24.31 -7.78
C VAL A 427 18.76 23.56 -8.74
N LEU A 428 17.55 23.19 -8.30
CA LEU A 428 16.59 22.48 -9.14
C LEU A 428 16.04 23.36 -10.29
N ARG A 429 15.71 24.63 -10.02
CA ARG A 429 15.19 25.56 -11.04
C ARG A 429 16.18 25.77 -12.18
N HIS A 430 17.47 25.74 -11.88
CA HIS A 430 18.52 25.95 -12.87
C HIS A 430 19.04 24.65 -13.51
N GLY A 431 19.01 23.52 -12.78
CA GLY A 431 19.67 22.29 -13.20
C GLY A 431 18.80 21.03 -13.35
N LEU A 432 17.51 21.05 -12.98
CA LEU A 432 16.68 19.85 -12.97
C LEU A 432 16.38 19.33 -14.38
N GLU A 433 16.69 18.05 -14.59
CA GLU A 433 16.33 17.28 -15.77
C GLU A 433 15.52 16.03 -15.37
N LEU A 434 14.53 15.69 -16.20
CA LEU A 434 13.73 14.48 -16.07
C LEU A 434 14.17 13.44 -17.11
N TYR A 435 14.20 12.17 -16.72
CA TYR A 435 14.46 11.09 -17.66
C TYR A 435 13.26 10.85 -18.59
N ASP A 436 13.46 11.01 -19.89
CA ASP A 436 12.51 10.63 -20.95
C ASP A 436 12.80 9.18 -21.39
N PRO A 437 11.91 8.20 -21.10
CA PRO A 437 12.11 6.82 -21.51
C PRO A 437 12.08 6.59 -23.02
N ALA A 438 11.34 7.41 -23.77
CA ALA A 438 11.23 7.30 -25.23
C ALA A 438 12.53 7.74 -25.90
N LYS A 439 13.12 8.85 -25.44
CA LYS A 439 14.41 9.36 -25.94
C LYS A 439 15.61 8.74 -25.25
N ARG A 440 15.40 8.04 -24.13
CA ARG A 440 16.43 7.40 -23.29
C ARG A 440 17.49 8.37 -22.77
N LYS A 441 17.12 9.62 -22.54
CA LYS A 441 18.01 10.69 -22.06
C LYS A 441 17.32 11.54 -21.00
N HIS A 442 18.11 12.28 -20.24
CA HIS A 442 17.62 13.36 -19.39
C HIS A 442 17.41 14.62 -20.22
N GLU A 443 16.34 15.35 -19.94
CA GLU A 443 16.06 16.64 -20.55
C GLU A 443 15.39 17.59 -19.56
N ALA A 444 15.60 18.89 -19.75
CA ALA A 444 14.92 19.91 -18.98
C ALA A 444 13.40 19.81 -19.18
N ASP A 445 12.65 19.81 -18.08
CA ASP A 445 11.20 19.90 -18.07
C ASP A 445 10.80 21.36 -17.76
N TYR A 446 10.03 21.96 -18.66
CA TYR A 446 9.56 23.35 -18.56
C TYR A 446 8.06 23.45 -18.27
N GLU A 447 7.37 22.31 -18.16
CA GLU A 447 5.91 22.28 -18.05
C GLU A 447 5.46 22.03 -16.60
N LYS A 448 6.23 21.26 -15.84
CA LYS A 448 5.91 20.89 -14.46
C LYS A 448 6.62 21.82 -13.49
N ASP A 449 5.95 22.09 -12.38
CA ASP A 449 6.54 22.86 -11.30
C ASP A 449 7.79 22.18 -10.75
N VAL A 450 8.84 22.96 -10.48
CA VAL A 450 10.11 22.48 -9.92
C VAL A 450 9.89 21.71 -8.61
N ILE A 451 9.01 22.21 -7.73
CA ILE A 451 8.72 21.57 -6.44
C ILE A 451 8.14 20.15 -6.59
N ARG A 452 7.48 19.84 -7.71
CA ARG A 452 6.92 18.50 -7.94
C ARG A 452 7.99 17.42 -8.01
N ALA A 453 9.26 17.78 -8.23
CA ALA A 453 10.37 16.86 -8.18
C ALA A 453 10.63 16.27 -6.77
N LEU A 454 10.25 17.01 -5.72
CA LEU A 454 10.40 16.63 -4.32
C LEU A 454 9.06 16.21 -3.67
N ALA A 455 7.94 16.67 -4.21
CA ALA A 455 6.61 16.27 -3.73
C ALA A 455 6.36 14.76 -3.85
N HIS A 456 5.44 14.24 -3.03
CA HIS A 456 4.97 12.86 -3.10
C HIS A 456 6.04 11.80 -2.81
N GLY A 457 7.03 12.13 -1.98
CA GLY A 457 8.21 11.29 -1.76
C GLY A 457 9.13 11.20 -2.97
N GLY A 458 9.04 12.20 -3.86
CA GLY A 458 9.96 12.44 -4.95
C GLY A 458 11.36 12.72 -4.42
N ARG A 459 12.35 12.22 -5.14
CA ARG A 459 13.78 12.36 -4.81
C ARG A 459 14.53 12.79 -6.06
N VAL A 460 15.45 13.72 -5.86
CA VAL A 460 16.35 14.22 -6.90
C VAL A 460 17.77 13.76 -6.59
N ASN A 461 18.45 13.27 -7.60
CA ASN A 461 19.85 12.89 -7.51
C ASN A 461 20.71 13.98 -8.15
N ILE A 462 21.60 14.59 -7.38
CA ILE A 462 22.57 15.57 -7.87
C ILE A 462 23.90 14.85 -8.07
N ARG A 463 24.45 14.92 -9.29
CA ARG A 463 25.79 14.42 -9.62
C ARG A 463 26.81 15.53 -9.41
N ILE A 464 27.85 15.23 -8.64
CA ILE A 464 28.90 16.18 -8.26
C ILE A 464 30.20 15.78 -8.97
N PRO A 465 30.86 16.67 -9.73
CA PRO A 465 32.12 16.36 -10.40
C PRO A 465 33.18 15.82 -9.42
N ALA A 466 34.00 14.89 -9.90
CA ALA A 466 35.24 14.49 -9.23
C ALA A 466 36.14 15.71 -8.93
N LEU A 467 36.92 15.60 -7.86
CA LEU A 467 37.87 16.64 -7.45
C LEU A 467 39.03 16.70 -8.45
N SER A 468 39.47 17.90 -8.78
CA SER A 468 40.70 18.15 -9.56
C SER A 468 41.96 17.78 -8.78
N SER A 469 41.93 17.89 -7.44
CA SER A 469 43.03 17.53 -6.55
C SER A 469 42.53 17.03 -5.20
N LYS A 470 43.43 16.47 -4.37
CA LYS A 470 43.08 15.99 -3.02
C LYS A 470 42.80 17.13 -2.03
N ASP A 471 43.31 18.32 -2.32
CA ASP A 471 43.19 19.50 -1.46
C ASP A 471 41.92 20.31 -1.76
N GLU A 472 41.23 20.00 -2.87
CA GLU A 472 39.96 20.63 -3.22
C GLU A 472 38.86 20.26 -2.20
N ALA A 473 38.13 21.28 -1.76
CA ALA A 473 37.06 21.14 -0.78
C ALA A 473 35.96 20.19 -1.29
N ALA A 474 35.75 19.11 -0.54
CA ALA A 474 34.90 17.99 -0.93
C ALA A 474 33.46 18.09 -0.39
N TYR A 475 33.09 19.17 0.31
CA TYR A 475 31.75 19.39 0.87
C TYR A 475 31.15 20.72 0.44
N GLN A 476 31.60 21.30 -0.67
CA GLN A 476 31.11 22.60 -1.16
C GLN A 476 29.60 22.63 -1.41
N LEU A 477 29.02 21.59 -2.04
CA LEU A 477 27.57 21.53 -2.22
C LEU A 477 26.82 21.41 -0.88
N PRO A 478 27.15 20.46 0.02
CA PRO A 478 26.58 20.45 1.37
C PRO A 478 26.73 21.78 2.12
N HIS A 479 27.87 22.44 2.02
CA HIS A 479 28.13 23.72 2.68
C HIS A 479 27.26 24.83 2.10
N PHE A 480 27.18 24.94 0.77
CA PHE A 480 26.28 25.88 0.08
C PHE A 480 24.85 25.74 0.59
N LEU A 481 24.34 24.49 0.69
CA LEU A 481 23.00 24.18 1.18
C LEU A 481 22.80 24.39 2.70
N GLY A 482 23.84 24.81 3.44
CA GLY A 482 23.78 24.99 4.90
C GLY A 482 23.78 23.67 5.67
N VAL A 483 24.17 22.56 5.05
CA VAL A 483 24.17 21.22 5.66
C VAL A 483 25.42 21.01 6.52
N THR A 484 26.55 21.61 6.14
CA THR A 484 27.83 21.47 6.84
C THR A 484 28.39 22.83 7.27
N LYS A 485 29.08 22.85 8.42
CA LYS A 485 29.69 24.07 8.99
C LYS A 485 30.76 24.68 8.09
N ASP A 486 31.45 23.83 7.35
CA ASP A 486 32.48 24.19 6.38
C ASP A 486 32.42 23.25 5.16
N ASP A 487 33.21 23.55 4.14
CA ASP A 487 33.27 22.83 2.87
C ASP A 487 34.38 21.74 2.82
N THR A 488 35.11 21.53 3.90
CA THR A 488 36.29 20.63 3.95
C THR A 488 36.07 19.36 4.78
N LYS A 489 35.54 19.47 6.00
CA LYS A 489 35.44 18.38 6.99
C LYS A 489 34.11 17.64 6.93
N GLY A 490 33.05 18.33 6.52
CA GLY A 490 31.70 17.77 6.47
C GLY A 490 31.07 17.58 7.85
N GLU A 491 31.46 18.41 8.82
CA GLU A 491 30.79 18.49 10.12
C GLU A 491 29.38 19.08 9.93
N PRO A 492 28.30 18.44 10.42
CA PRO A 492 26.94 18.95 10.27
C PRO A 492 26.77 20.34 10.89
N ALA A 493 26.03 21.21 10.21
CA ALA A 493 25.63 22.51 10.75
C ALA A 493 24.63 22.35 11.90
N ASP A 494 24.49 23.41 12.72
CA ASP A 494 23.51 23.42 13.79
C ASP A 494 22.09 23.21 13.22
N GLY A 495 21.30 22.33 13.82
CA GLY A 495 19.94 22.01 13.35
C GLY A 495 19.87 20.82 12.38
N VAL A 496 20.98 20.46 11.75
CA VAL A 496 21.09 19.28 10.88
C VAL A 496 21.32 18.03 11.74
N THR A 497 20.50 17.01 11.52
CA THR A 497 20.57 15.74 12.24
C THR A 497 21.35 14.71 11.42
N GLU A 498 22.29 13.99 12.04
CA GLU A 498 22.85 12.78 11.44
C GLU A 498 21.88 11.60 11.63
N ARG A 499 21.80 10.72 10.63
CA ARG A 499 20.87 9.59 10.61
C ARG A 499 21.60 8.27 10.48
N ASP A 500 21.04 7.24 11.12
CA ASP A 500 21.57 5.88 11.04
C ASP A 500 21.08 5.11 9.81
N PHE A 501 19.97 5.55 9.20
CA PHE A 501 19.34 4.83 8.10
C PHE A 501 18.68 5.75 7.06
N ALA A 502 18.65 5.24 5.82
CA ALA A 502 17.88 5.77 4.70
C ALA A 502 17.32 4.61 3.87
N THR A 503 16.08 4.75 3.40
CA THR A 503 15.38 3.72 2.61
C THR A 503 15.85 3.65 1.16
N HIS A 504 16.51 4.71 0.69
CA HIS A 504 17.10 4.84 -0.64
C HIS A 504 18.51 5.40 -0.55
N ARG A 505 19.33 5.08 -1.55
CA ARG A 505 20.69 5.58 -1.72
C ARG A 505 21.03 5.71 -3.19
N THR A 506 22.17 6.30 -3.47
CA THR A 506 22.77 6.26 -4.81
C THR A 506 23.95 5.29 -4.84
N SER A 507 24.33 4.90 -6.05
CA SER A 507 25.53 4.14 -6.35
C SER A 507 26.23 4.85 -7.49
N ILE A 508 27.47 5.26 -7.26
CA ILE A 508 28.30 5.94 -8.25
C ILE A 508 29.62 5.19 -8.41
N GLY A 509 29.98 4.87 -9.66
CA GLY A 509 31.21 4.15 -10.02
C GLY A 509 32.40 5.08 -10.22
N ALA A 510 33.61 4.52 -10.28
CA ALA A 510 34.81 5.27 -10.63
C ALA A 510 34.76 5.78 -12.08
N ASN A 511 35.41 6.92 -12.33
CA ASN A 511 35.54 7.51 -13.65
C ASN A 511 36.57 6.74 -14.49
N LYS A 512 36.43 6.77 -15.81
CA LYS A 512 37.39 6.17 -16.76
C LYS A 512 37.93 7.28 -17.67
N GLY A 513 39.01 7.93 -17.22
CA GLY A 513 39.44 9.20 -17.82
C GLY A 513 38.33 10.24 -17.68
N GLU A 514 37.98 10.92 -18.78
CA GLU A 514 36.90 11.90 -18.82
C GLU A 514 35.49 11.27 -18.73
N LYS A 515 35.36 9.96 -18.94
CA LYS A 515 34.06 9.28 -18.95
C LYS A 515 33.55 9.13 -17.52
N PRO A 516 32.39 9.74 -17.18
CA PRO A 516 31.84 9.65 -15.83
C PRO A 516 31.44 8.22 -15.49
N GLY A 517 31.65 7.82 -14.23
CA GLY A 517 31.24 6.52 -13.72
C GLY A 517 29.71 6.30 -13.79
N LYS A 518 29.28 5.04 -13.76
CA LYS A 518 27.86 4.68 -13.74
C LYS A 518 27.20 5.25 -12.48
N PHE A 519 26.09 5.95 -12.63
CA PHE A 519 25.33 6.56 -11.54
C PHE A 519 23.91 6.01 -11.53
N GLU A 520 23.49 5.39 -10.44
CA GLU A 520 22.16 4.78 -10.32
C GLU A 520 21.60 4.97 -8.91
N GLU A 521 20.31 5.22 -8.82
CA GLU A 521 19.58 5.10 -7.57
C GLU A 521 19.34 3.62 -7.22
N LYS A 522 19.47 3.31 -5.93
CA LYS A 522 19.19 2.01 -5.34
C LYS A 522 18.16 2.20 -4.22
N GLY A 523 17.07 1.43 -4.27
CA GLY A 523 16.02 1.46 -3.25
C GLY A 523 15.76 0.09 -2.62
N GLY A 524 15.03 0.09 -1.51
CA GLY A 524 14.49 -1.10 -0.84
C GLY A 524 15.33 -1.61 0.34
N ILE A 525 14.78 -2.58 1.08
CA ILE A 525 15.33 -3.09 2.36
C ILE A 525 16.80 -3.55 2.25
N LYS A 526 17.19 -4.17 1.12
CA LYS A 526 18.59 -4.56 0.89
C LYS A 526 19.54 -3.35 0.87
N ALA A 527 19.11 -2.20 0.36
CA ALA A 527 19.89 -0.97 0.39
C ALA A 527 20.08 -0.43 1.81
N SER A 528 19.01 -0.46 2.64
CA SER A 528 19.06 -0.10 4.06
C SER A 528 20.04 -0.99 4.86
N LEU A 529 20.03 -2.30 4.64
CA LEU A 529 20.94 -3.23 5.31
C LEU A 529 22.41 -3.03 4.90
N THR A 530 22.65 -2.56 3.67
CA THR A 530 24.02 -2.34 3.17
C THR A 530 24.69 -1.13 3.83
N ASN A 531 23.92 -0.15 4.34
CA ASN A 531 24.48 1.03 5.02
C ASN A 531 25.23 0.67 6.31
N LYS A 532 24.78 -0.37 7.03
CA LYS A 532 25.47 -0.87 8.23
C LYS A 532 26.79 -1.60 7.92
N LEU A 533 27.03 -1.97 6.65
CA LEU A 533 28.17 -2.80 6.24
C LEU A 533 29.24 -2.02 5.46
N SER A 534 28.94 -0.81 4.96
CA SER A 534 29.93 0.05 4.32
C SER A 534 30.77 0.79 5.37
N VAL A 535 32.10 0.64 5.32
CA VAL A 535 33.05 1.26 6.26
C VAL A 535 33.94 2.27 5.53
N GLY A 536 34.26 3.40 6.17
CA GLY A 536 35.23 4.39 5.67
C GLY A 536 34.68 5.34 4.60
N ALA A 537 35.55 5.90 3.75
CA ALA A 537 35.18 6.92 2.74
C ALA A 537 34.13 6.48 1.70
N ALA A 538 33.76 5.20 1.68
CA ALA A 538 32.72 4.64 0.83
C ALA A 538 31.30 4.71 1.45
N SER A 539 31.17 4.95 2.76
CA SER A 539 29.88 5.08 3.43
C SER A 539 29.25 6.45 3.14
N PRO A 540 27.98 6.52 2.72
CA PRO A 540 27.30 7.80 2.58
C PRO A 540 27.14 8.50 3.93
N LYS A 541 27.19 9.83 3.92
CA LYS A 541 26.67 10.65 5.01
C LYS A 541 25.15 10.78 4.86
N LEU A 542 24.43 10.53 5.94
CA LEU A 542 22.97 10.63 5.98
C LEU A 542 22.61 11.78 6.90
N TRP A 543 21.96 12.80 6.34
CA TRP A 543 21.54 13.99 7.07
C TRP A 543 20.04 14.22 6.94
N GLY A 544 19.50 14.92 7.92
CA GLY A 544 18.09 15.26 8.02
C GLY A 544 17.89 16.69 8.52
N GLN A 545 16.94 17.40 7.93
CA GLN A 545 16.53 18.74 8.38
C GLN A 545 15.01 18.83 8.39
N ASP A 546 14.43 19.16 9.55
CA ASP A 546 12.99 19.38 9.67
C ASP A 546 12.59 20.69 8.97
N ILE A 547 11.41 20.68 8.36
CA ILE A 547 10.77 21.85 7.75
C ILE A 547 9.36 22.03 8.32
N SER A 548 8.81 23.23 8.14
CA SER A 548 7.43 23.57 8.49
C SER A 548 6.53 23.49 7.25
N GLY A 549 6.31 22.28 6.73
CA GLY A 549 5.50 22.05 5.54
C GLY A 549 4.05 22.54 5.73
N GLY A 550 3.65 23.53 4.94
CA GLY A 550 2.40 24.28 5.11
C GLY A 550 2.55 25.63 5.81
N GLY A 551 3.78 26.02 6.15
CA GLY A 551 4.14 27.34 6.68
C GLY A 551 4.29 27.37 8.19
N PHE A 552 5.36 28.02 8.65
CA PHE A 552 5.66 28.16 10.06
C PHE A 552 4.56 28.91 10.82
N GLY A 553 4.05 28.31 11.90
CA GLY A 553 2.97 28.90 12.71
C GLY A 553 1.60 28.92 12.02
N SER A 554 1.45 28.24 10.88
CA SER A 554 0.12 28.00 10.29
C SER A 554 -0.63 26.94 11.09
N LYS A 555 -1.93 26.80 10.80
CA LYS A 555 -2.74 25.67 11.29
C LYS A 555 -2.83 24.59 10.22
N ASP A 556 -2.63 23.33 10.63
CA ASP A 556 -2.87 22.15 9.80
C ASP A 556 -4.39 21.89 9.62
N TRP A 557 -4.74 20.84 8.88
CA TRP A 557 -6.14 20.44 8.66
C TRP A 557 -6.85 19.95 9.95
N ASN A 558 -6.12 19.67 11.02
CA ASN A 558 -6.67 19.35 12.34
C ASN A 558 -6.78 20.59 13.24
N GLY A 559 -6.33 21.75 12.77
CA GLY A 559 -6.24 22.99 13.56
C GLY A 559 -4.99 23.07 14.45
N ASN A 560 -4.05 22.13 14.36
CA ASN A 560 -2.81 22.14 15.12
C ASN A 560 -1.77 23.06 14.49
N MET A 561 -0.88 23.63 15.30
CA MET A 561 0.20 24.46 14.80
C MET A 561 1.26 23.66 14.03
N VAL A 562 1.67 24.18 12.87
CA VAL A 562 2.78 23.67 12.06
C VAL A 562 4.12 24.19 12.59
N LEU A 563 5.01 23.26 12.94
CA LEU A 563 6.32 23.53 13.56
C LEU A 563 7.42 22.63 12.95
N PRO A 564 8.70 23.04 12.96
CA PRO A 564 9.82 22.24 12.47
C PRO A 564 10.25 21.21 13.54
N ASN A 565 9.37 20.26 13.82
CA ASN A 565 9.56 19.20 14.82
C ASN A 565 9.53 17.79 14.20
N GLY A 566 9.62 17.73 12.87
CA GLY A 566 9.57 16.49 12.10
C GLY A 566 8.16 16.00 11.74
N SER A 567 7.09 16.59 12.28
CA SER A 567 5.71 16.16 12.00
C SER A 567 5.17 16.67 10.65
N TYR A 568 5.76 17.75 10.14
CA TYR A 568 5.29 18.48 8.96
C TYR A 568 6.37 18.56 7.89
N GLY A 569 7.02 17.43 7.62
CA GLY A 569 8.04 17.33 6.59
C GLY A 569 9.46 17.30 7.12
N HIS A 570 10.28 16.50 6.46
CA HIS A 570 11.68 16.30 6.79
C HIS A 570 12.49 16.12 5.51
N VAL A 571 13.48 16.98 5.29
CA VAL A 571 14.40 16.86 4.15
C VAL A 571 15.43 15.78 4.46
N LEU A 572 15.44 14.71 3.66
CA LEU A 572 16.46 13.67 3.69
C LEU A 572 17.56 14.00 2.68
N LEU A 573 18.81 13.95 3.15
CA LEU A 573 20.00 14.09 2.32
C LEU A 573 20.89 12.84 2.43
N VAL A 574 21.23 12.25 1.28
CA VAL A 574 22.15 11.11 1.20
C VAL A 574 23.36 11.52 0.35
N TYR A 575 24.49 11.72 1.02
CA TYR A 575 25.69 12.29 0.43
C TYR A 575 26.80 11.27 0.26
N HIS A 576 27.29 11.13 -0.98
CA HIS A 576 28.53 10.43 -1.30
C HIS A 576 29.59 11.46 -1.71
N ARG A 577 30.69 11.48 -0.95
CA ARG A 577 31.81 12.40 -1.15
C ARG A 577 32.48 12.18 -2.53
N PRO A 578 32.73 13.24 -3.32
CA PRO A 578 33.57 13.17 -4.52
C PRO A 578 35.04 12.93 -4.13
N THR A 579 35.78 12.30 -5.03
CA THR A 579 37.24 12.08 -4.92
C THR A 579 37.90 12.44 -6.24
N THR A 580 39.23 12.36 -6.33
CA THR A 580 39.95 12.57 -7.60
C THR A 580 39.66 11.50 -8.65
N GLU A 581 39.19 10.32 -8.24
CA GLU A 581 38.95 9.18 -9.15
C GLU A 581 37.47 8.97 -9.48
N LYS A 582 36.58 9.61 -8.73
CA LYS A 582 35.16 9.29 -8.72
C LYS A 582 34.33 10.51 -8.37
N ASP A 583 33.31 10.76 -9.18
CA ASP A 583 32.28 11.75 -8.93
C ASP A 583 31.56 11.48 -7.58
N GLY A 584 31.08 12.55 -6.96
CA GLY A 584 30.22 12.50 -5.78
C GLY A 584 28.74 12.50 -6.17
N SER A 585 27.88 12.36 -5.17
CA SER A 585 26.44 12.55 -5.38
C SER A 585 25.74 13.03 -4.12
N LEU A 586 24.69 13.82 -4.28
CA LEU A 586 23.76 14.17 -3.22
C LEU A 586 22.34 13.80 -3.65
N GLN A 587 21.71 12.85 -2.98
CA GLN A 587 20.28 12.60 -3.14
C GLN A 587 19.52 13.43 -2.12
N ILE A 588 18.45 14.09 -2.57
CA ILE A 588 17.59 14.96 -1.77
C ILE A 588 16.15 14.49 -1.94
N GLY A 589 15.41 14.38 -0.84
CA GLY A 589 13.97 14.13 -0.86
C GLY A 589 13.26 14.76 0.32
N ILE A 590 11.95 14.96 0.20
CA ILE A 590 11.09 15.38 1.31
C ILE A 590 10.31 14.17 1.78
N GLU A 591 10.59 13.72 3.01
CA GLU A 591 9.81 12.72 3.73
C GLU A 591 8.62 13.40 4.41
N THR A 592 7.50 12.67 4.54
CA THR A 592 6.28 13.22 5.16
C THR A 592 6.49 13.54 6.64
N ILE A 593 7.20 12.67 7.37
CA ILE A 593 7.59 12.89 8.76
C ILE A 593 9.02 12.43 9.00
N ALA A 594 9.69 13.04 9.97
CA ALA A 594 10.98 12.56 10.46
C ALA A 594 10.81 11.19 11.17
N PRO A 595 11.87 10.37 11.24
CA PRO A 595 11.85 9.14 12.03
C PRO A 595 11.36 9.39 13.46
N HIS A 596 10.40 8.59 13.93
CA HIS A 596 9.81 8.67 15.28
C HIS A 596 9.04 9.96 15.63
N ALA A 597 8.83 10.89 14.70
CA ALA A 597 8.02 12.08 14.95
C ALA A 597 6.52 11.74 15.06
N ASP A 598 5.78 12.59 15.78
CA ASP A 598 4.32 12.51 15.86
C ASP A 598 3.72 12.75 14.46
N SER A 599 2.72 11.95 14.06
CA SER A 599 2.06 12.11 12.76
C SER A 599 0.72 12.82 12.87
N PRO A 600 0.43 13.83 12.02
CA PRO A 600 -0.86 14.49 11.98
C PRO A 600 -1.99 13.60 11.40
N VAL A 601 -1.65 12.41 10.89
CA VAL A 601 -2.59 11.45 10.28
C VAL A 601 -2.47 10.04 10.88
N GLY A 602 -1.75 9.90 11.99
CA GLY A 602 -1.60 8.62 12.69
C GLY A 602 -0.65 7.63 12.02
N TYR A 603 0.27 8.11 11.17
CA TYR A 603 1.37 7.33 10.61
C TYR A 603 2.46 7.05 11.64
N GLU A 604 3.08 5.87 11.57
CA GLU A 604 4.30 5.54 12.32
C GLU A 604 5.46 5.37 11.35
N HIS A 605 6.50 6.21 11.47
CA HIS A 605 7.69 6.12 10.64
C HIS A 605 8.81 5.38 11.37
N ASP A 606 8.97 4.10 11.05
CA ASP A 606 10.04 3.25 11.56
C ASP A 606 10.91 2.69 10.41
N PHE A 607 11.96 1.93 10.77
CA PHE A 607 12.90 1.33 9.81
C PHE A 607 12.27 0.23 8.94
N ARG A 608 11.06 -0.25 9.26
CA ARG A 608 10.32 -1.28 8.51
C ARG A 608 9.41 -0.65 7.45
N SER A 609 9.16 0.66 7.54
CA SER A 609 8.46 1.42 6.52
C SER A 609 9.25 1.45 5.20
N THR A 610 8.77 0.68 4.22
CA THR A 610 9.28 0.67 2.84
C THR A 610 8.45 1.61 1.97
N GLU A 611 8.92 2.00 0.79
CA GLU A 611 8.11 2.79 -0.16
C GLU A 611 6.74 2.14 -0.48
N ALA A 612 6.63 0.80 -0.35
CA ALA A 612 5.41 0.04 -0.56
C ALA A 612 4.49 -0.06 0.69
N THR A 613 4.99 0.22 1.89
CA THR A 613 4.24 0.26 3.16
C THR A 613 4.19 1.66 3.79
N SER A 614 4.76 2.65 3.12
CA SER A 614 4.82 4.04 3.59
C SER A 614 3.46 4.74 3.53
N ASN A 615 3.32 5.80 4.33
CA ASN A 615 2.26 6.80 4.17
C ASN A 615 2.06 7.14 2.68
N PRO A 616 0.86 6.91 2.10
CA PRO A 616 0.58 7.28 0.72
C PRO A 616 0.56 8.80 0.52
N GLU A 617 0.38 9.57 1.59
CA GLU A 617 0.23 11.02 1.59
C GLU A 617 1.55 11.76 1.80
N SER A 618 1.62 12.92 1.15
CA SER A 618 2.71 13.87 1.17
C SER A 618 2.34 15.08 2.05
N VAL A 619 3.33 15.67 2.71
CA VAL A 619 3.17 16.98 3.37
C VAL A 619 2.75 18.08 2.37
N LEU A 620 3.08 17.90 1.09
CA LEU A 620 2.66 18.77 -0.01
C LEU A 620 1.29 18.35 -0.64
N HIS A 621 0.37 17.76 0.12
CA HIS A 621 -1.04 17.51 -0.27
C HIS A 621 -1.28 16.68 -1.56
N GLY A 622 -0.63 15.53 -1.68
CA GLY A 622 -0.97 14.56 -2.73
C GLY A 622 -0.35 13.19 -2.51
N HIS A 623 -0.45 12.30 -3.50
CA HIS A 623 -0.18 10.87 -3.32
C HIS A 623 1.12 10.42 -4.00
N LYS A 624 1.79 9.41 -3.45
CA LYS A 624 3.05 8.87 -4.04
C LYS A 624 2.96 8.46 -5.52
N ALA A 625 1.77 8.14 -6.02
CA ALA A 625 1.55 7.84 -7.43
C ALA A 625 1.55 9.08 -8.34
N ASP A 626 1.41 10.30 -7.79
CA ASP A 626 1.43 11.58 -8.51
C ASP A 626 2.85 12.13 -8.79
N LYS A 627 3.88 11.34 -8.47
CA LYS A 627 5.29 11.71 -8.67
C LYS A 627 5.59 11.98 -10.14
N VAL A 628 6.40 13.01 -10.40
CA VAL A 628 6.84 13.38 -11.76
C VAL A 628 8.04 12.56 -12.22
N GLY A 629 8.02 11.98 -13.42
CA GLY A 629 9.11 11.14 -13.94
C GLY A 629 8.75 9.66 -13.98
N SER A 630 9.27 8.95 -14.99
CA SER A 630 8.82 7.60 -15.36
C SER A 630 9.95 6.61 -15.69
N GLY A 631 11.20 6.98 -15.40
CA GLY A 631 12.40 6.21 -15.77
C GLY A 631 12.75 5.03 -14.86
N GLY A 632 12.20 4.96 -13.65
CA GLY A 632 12.61 4.04 -12.60
C GLY A 632 13.93 4.43 -11.91
N LEU A 633 14.15 3.87 -10.72
CA LEU A 633 15.29 4.17 -9.84
C LEU A 633 16.65 4.11 -10.58
N GLY A 634 16.89 3.05 -11.35
CA GLY A 634 18.17 2.86 -12.05
C GLY A 634 18.50 3.91 -13.12
N LYS A 635 17.57 4.82 -13.44
CA LYS A 635 17.78 5.91 -14.40
C LYS A 635 17.98 7.27 -13.76
N ASN A 636 17.87 7.39 -12.44
CA ASN A 636 17.82 8.68 -11.74
C ASN A 636 16.74 9.57 -12.37
N GLU A 637 15.47 9.26 -12.12
CA GLU A 637 14.33 9.90 -12.80
C GLU A 637 14.37 11.43 -12.82
N ARG A 638 14.96 12.00 -11.76
CA ARG A 638 15.15 13.43 -11.54
C ARG A 638 16.63 13.63 -11.26
N LEU A 639 17.34 14.28 -12.16
CA LEU A 639 18.78 14.45 -12.13
C LEU A 639 19.14 15.93 -12.17
N VAL A 640 20.18 16.31 -11.46
CA VAL A 640 20.93 17.54 -11.69
C VAL A 640 22.37 17.13 -11.93
N ASP A 641 23.00 17.63 -13.01
CA ASP A 641 24.42 17.44 -13.26
C ASP A 641 25.16 18.77 -13.08
N LEU A 642 25.90 18.90 -11.97
CA LEU A 642 26.64 20.14 -11.68
C LEU A 642 27.74 20.40 -12.72
N ARG A 643 28.30 19.37 -13.37
CA ARG A 643 29.26 19.59 -14.47
C ARG A 643 28.60 20.32 -15.63
N ALA A 644 27.37 19.92 -15.99
CA ALA A 644 26.62 20.56 -17.06
C ALA A 644 26.23 21.99 -16.69
N MET A 645 25.84 22.22 -15.42
CA MET A 645 25.60 23.58 -14.92
C MET A 645 26.84 24.46 -15.06
N GLY A 646 28.00 24.01 -14.57
CA GLY A 646 29.26 24.76 -14.70
C GLY A 646 29.62 25.05 -16.16
N ALA A 647 29.48 24.06 -17.06
CA ALA A 647 29.75 24.23 -18.49
C ALA A 647 28.81 25.23 -19.19
N SER A 648 27.59 25.42 -18.68
CA SER A 648 26.65 26.43 -19.20
C SER A 648 26.95 27.85 -18.72
N HIS A 649 27.81 28.01 -17.71
CA HIS A 649 28.16 29.28 -17.12
C HIS A 649 29.48 29.82 -17.70
N PRO A 650 29.66 31.14 -17.89
CA PRO A 650 30.88 31.71 -18.46
C PRO A 650 32.19 31.36 -17.72
N SER A 651 32.12 31.08 -16.41
CA SER A 651 33.28 30.65 -15.62
C SER A 651 33.69 29.20 -15.89
N GLY A 652 32.82 28.36 -16.44
CA GLY A 652 33.01 26.91 -16.51
C GLY A 652 32.93 26.19 -15.16
N ASP A 653 32.76 26.91 -14.05
CA ASP A 653 32.73 26.36 -12.68
C ASP A 653 31.33 26.43 -12.09
N TRP A 654 30.85 25.27 -11.66
CA TRP A 654 29.51 25.11 -11.10
C TRP A 654 29.35 25.83 -9.76
N ARG A 655 30.44 26.01 -9.01
CA ARG A 655 30.41 26.71 -7.70
C ARG A 655 30.10 28.18 -7.89
N THR A 656 30.84 28.83 -8.79
CA THR A 656 30.57 30.22 -9.18
C THR A 656 29.14 30.38 -9.65
N TYR A 657 28.61 29.40 -10.40
CA TYR A 657 27.22 29.46 -10.83
C TYR A 657 26.24 29.36 -9.65
N LEU A 658 26.47 28.47 -8.68
CA LEU A 658 25.63 28.39 -7.47
C LEU A 658 25.67 29.69 -6.65
N ASP A 659 26.85 30.29 -6.49
CA ASP A 659 27.01 31.57 -5.80
C ASP A 659 26.27 32.70 -6.53
N GLU A 660 26.32 32.71 -7.87
CA GLU A 660 25.63 33.69 -8.69
C GLU A 660 24.11 33.59 -8.57
N ILE A 661 23.52 32.40 -8.70
CA ILE A 661 22.06 32.23 -8.58
C ILE A 661 21.56 32.56 -7.17
N GLN A 662 22.36 32.29 -6.13
CA GLN A 662 22.01 32.69 -4.76
C GLN A 662 22.05 34.22 -4.62
N ARG A 663 23.13 34.87 -5.09
CA ARG A 663 23.26 36.32 -5.04
C ARG A 663 22.15 37.03 -5.81
N ASP A 664 21.78 36.51 -6.98
CA ASP A 664 20.71 37.06 -7.80
C ASP A 664 19.35 36.93 -7.12
N TRP A 665 19.10 35.79 -6.48
CA TRP A 665 17.91 35.57 -5.65
C TRP A 665 17.84 36.56 -4.47
N GLU A 666 18.93 36.70 -3.72
CA GLU A 666 19.02 37.66 -2.61
C GLU A 666 18.83 39.11 -3.09
N SER A 667 19.41 39.47 -4.24
CA SER A 667 19.22 40.77 -4.87
C SER A 667 17.77 41.01 -5.29
N ALA A 668 17.09 39.99 -5.82
CA ALA A 668 15.67 40.07 -6.17
C ALA A 668 14.80 40.28 -4.92
N LEU A 669 15.04 39.51 -3.85
CA LEU A 669 14.32 39.68 -2.58
C LEU A 669 14.54 41.06 -1.95
N ALA A 670 15.76 41.60 -2.01
CA ALA A 670 16.09 42.91 -1.45
C ALA A 670 15.39 44.09 -2.17
N LYS A 671 14.85 43.86 -3.38
CA LYS A 671 14.07 44.85 -4.14
C LYS A 671 12.57 44.81 -3.82
N THR A 672 12.14 43.93 -2.92
CA THR A 672 10.74 43.78 -2.52
C THR A 672 10.56 44.14 -1.06
N ASP A 673 9.39 44.70 -0.71
CA ASP A 673 9.01 44.86 0.70
C ASP A 673 8.83 43.49 1.35
N GLU A 674 9.08 43.42 2.67
CA GLU A 674 9.13 42.16 3.39
C GLU A 674 7.87 41.32 3.27
N VAL A 675 6.70 41.98 3.27
CA VAL A 675 5.37 41.40 3.08
C VAL A 675 4.72 42.04 1.86
N SER A 676 4.96 41.48 0.66
CA SER A 676 4.42 42.02 -0.60
C SER A 676 4.00 40.94 -1.61
N PRO A 677 3.04 41.25 -2.51
CA PRO A 677 2.69 40.38 -3.64
C PRO A 677 3.89 40.11 -4.56
N GLN A 678 4.78 41.08 -4.75
CA GLN A 678 5.99 40.94 -5.56
C GLN A 678 6.93 39.90 -4.96
N ARG A 679 7.12 39.91 -3.63
CA ARG A 679 7.91 38.90 -2.94
C ARG A 679 7.29 37.52 -3.05
N ARG A 680 5.95 37.41 -2.90
CA ARG A 680 5.23 36.14 -3.11
C ARG A 680 5.44 35.60 -4.52
N ALA A 681 5.36 36.45 -5.54
CA ALA A 681 5.57 36.07 -6.93
C ALA A 681 6.98 35.49 -7.18
N LEU A 682 8.02 35.99 -6.50
CA LEU A 682 9.36 35.40 -6.58
C LEU A 682 9.40 33.96 -6.06
N TYR A 683 8.71 33.67 -4.95
CA TYR A 683 8.61 32.31 -4.42
C TYR A 683 7.73 31.40 -5.29
N GLU A 684 6.63 31.92 -5.83
CA GLU A 684 5.78 31.21 -6.80
C GLU A 684 6.57 30.84 -8.06
N GLU A 685 7.41 31.75 -8.54
CA GLU A 685 8.35 31.49 -9.63
C GLU A 685 9.38 30.42 -9.23
N LEU A 686 9.98 30.53 -8.05
CA LEU A 686 11.00 29.58 -7.57
C LEU A 686 10.47 28.13 -7.55
N VAL A 687 9.25 27.92 -7.07
CA VAL A 687 8.65 26.59 -6.97
C VAL A 687 7.97 26.12 -8.25
N GLY A 688 7.51 27.05 -9.09
CA GLY A 688 6.71 26.84 -10.29
C GLY A 688 7.51 26.31 -11.50
N PRO A 689 6.92 26.35 -12.71
CA PRO A 689 7.59 25.87 -13.92
C PRO A 689 8.82 26.73 -14.26
N ARG A 690 9.76 26.13 -14.99
CA ARG A 690 10.95 26.81 -15.50
C ARG A 690 10.58 27.65 -16.72
N ALA A 691 11.13 28.87 -16.82
CA ALA A 691 11.00 29.66 -18.04
C ALA A 691 11.79 29.01 -19.19
N ARG A 692 11.23 29.02 -20.41
CA ARG A 692 12.00 28.71 -21.62
C ARG A 692 12.87 29.94 -21.94
N ALA A 693 14.18 29.72 -22.02
CA ALA A 693 15.14 30.74 -22.39
C ALA A 693 14.99 31.16 -23.86
#